data_AF-A0A7C1RYB1-F1
#
_entry.id   AF-A0A7C1RYB1-F1
#
_cell.length_a   1.000
_cell.length_b   1.000
_cell.length_c   1.000
_cell.angle_alpha   90.00
_cell.angle_beta   90.00
_cell.angle_gamma   90.00
#
_symmetry.space_group_name_H-M   'P 1'
#
loop_
_entity.id
_entity.type
_entity.pdbx_description
1 polymer ?
#
loop_
_entity_poly.entity_id
_entity_poly.type
_entity_poly.pdbx_seq_one_letter_code
_entity_poly.pdbx_strand_id
1 'polypeptide(L)'
;MKTKKCIFFIILILYAASTGATGARYLIITPDAFASFAEPLARWKTAKGMLAKIVTTSETGADTSQIHSYIRYAWNNWDIPPEYILLLGSPEYIPSFTNNNDNYYGNMTGDFRIEIPIGRFPAHNPRECSTFVAKVLAYENPPAGTDTLWFRKGTTVVREDVPPDSYYQKDAQILRSYWQERNFLLAESLCNLYGDSSRQVNYAGSDGRIFITYRGSGVGSWYSPFNAVTPASWQNGIRMPVVVSATCATITLSPGETMYGDQFVRAGSPSALGGAIAFFGTTRSGNHISRFRSACYRGFFHALYEEGEYRLGSAALRGRHWIDSIYGDSIRYLEWNLLGDPELNVWIDAPLKPDVIHDTVVAMTEQNFTIMVKVAGTPFPGAQVCISMDTLIYGYGQTDSMGQVTFPIHPQSPGRLQIVVSGKNLLPYIGSCEVVSRDVSCISILVPAGTVDSGTVVYPVVKLFNYGSRTETYPVFMHIGSEYARSETVQFHQPNTDYEIVFPRFTAQQRGSWQVTCSTGLAQDQHPENNRCSANFFIRVRDVGATKILVPSGSYTPGAVITPAACWQNYGNVNATFQAWLIIESSGGARIYVDRQDLTMAPGDSEPSVIFRPCTLSSSGTYVVRCSTYYPYDQVSSNNCRSANFIVTPLWNNGWQEVLSMPAAPSGSPVSDGAWLASAGEYGMIYAAKGNKTGDFYAYDPIRDSWTMLMSIPEGPARRFPKKGTSAAGSDQVIFMAKGNGTFEFWCYEIATNSWRQLPDIPQGPDGKKVKGGTDLVYVTENDTGYVYLLKGGSQEFYRFNTTTPDWQRMPDAPAGIKPKWNQGSWLAYDQKTTIYAHKAKYHELWIFDLSTHQWSPTPLPGMPVSSGQTGKNKKSRDGGSAVFYNGNIYALKGGNTCEFWKFDPLTRSWSELDTLPQFGSTGKKKRVNRGGDITHLGGGTFFALKGNKTLELWRYVENQPLQYPAIVAQVNPDRLSRSQPSHAEITVPSCLSSSELSNLLGARLLKNASVEIYDPAGRKIMTAHSAITNSGTLSFPAFALNPGVYILHINGTSSSATRKLVIVKR
;
A
#
# COMPACT_ATOMS: atom_id res chain seq x y z
N MET A 1 60.02 59.98 11.73
CA MET A 1 59.59 58.85 10.88
C MET A 1 59.27 59.37 9.49
N LYS A 2 59.94 58.84 8.45
CA LYS A 2 59.89 59.31 7.06
C LYS A 2 58.65 58.77 6.34
N THR A 3 57.92 59.69 5.70
CA THR A 3 57.13 59.58 4.45
C THR A 3 56.41 58.27 4.12
N LYS A 4 55.06 58.34 4.06
CA LYS A 4 54.26 58.14 2.83
C LYS A 4 52.82 58.61 3.04
N LYS A 5 52.53 59.82 2.52
CA LYS A 5 51.20 60.17 2.00
C LYS A 5 51.09 59.51 0.64
N CYS A 6 50.23 58.50 0.50
CA CYS A 6 49.56 58.13 -0.74
C CYS A 6 48.18 57.63 -0.37
N ILE A 7 47.16 58.40 -0.76
CA ILE A 7 45.75 58.05 -0.65
C ILE A 7 45.52 56.90 -1.64
N PHE A 8 45.26 55.71 -1.11
CA PHE A 8 44.64 54.60 -1.84
C PHE A 8 43.38 54.23 -1.04
N PHE A 9 42.21 54.51 -1.60
CA PHE A 9 40.94 53.94 -1.13
C PHE A 9 41.02 52.44 -1.41
N ILE A 10 41.51 51.66 -0.45
CA ILE A 10 41.37 50.21 -0.46
C ILE A 10 39.92 49.92 -0.05
N ILE A 11 39.14 49.38 -0.98
CA ILE A 11 37.81 48.82 -0.70
C ILE A 11 38.06 47.61 0.20
N LEU A 12 37.93 47.80 1.52
CA LEU A 12 38.12 46.73 2.49
C LEU A 12 36.81 45.93 2.57
N ILE A 13 36.72 44.86 1.78
CA ILE A 13 35.64 43.86 1.93
C ILE A 13 36.05 42.97 3.10
N LEU A 14 35.37 43.12 4.24
CA LEU A 14 35.54 42.24 5.39
C LEU A 14 34.51 41.11 5.28
N TYR A 15 34.99 39.97 4.78
CA TYR A 15 34.22 38.73 4.75
C TYR A 15 34.51 37.93 6.01
N ALA A 16 33.61 37.97 6.99
CA ALA A 16 33.68 37.06 8.12
C ALA A 16 32.94 35.77 7.74
N ALA A 17 33.66 34.84 7.09
CA ALA A 17 33.24 33.45 7.12
C ALA A 17 33.27 33.02 8.59
N SER A 18 32.18 32.44 9.09
CA SER A 18 31.99 32.09 10.50
C SER A 18 32.93 30.98 10.98
N THR A 19 34.21 31.26 11.08
CA THR A 19 35.19 30.43 11.79
C THR A 19 35.97 31.33 12.75
N GLY A 20 35.38 31.62 13.91
CA GLY A 20 36.14 31.93 15.12
C GLY A 20 36.59 33.38 15.38
N ALA A 21 36.33 34.36 14.50
CA ALA A 21 36.72 35.75 14.76
C ALA A 21 35.93 36.35 15.95
N THR A 22 36.64 36.80 16.98
CA THR A 22 36.09 37.39 18.20
C THR A 22 36.19 38.91 18.18
N GLY A 23 35.15 39.63 18.60
CA GLY A 23 35.19 41.08 18.77
C GLY A 23 33.95 41.83 18.28
N ALA A 24 34.05 43.16 18.18
CA ALA A 24 33.01 44.06 17.69
C ALA A 24 33.57 45.45 17.40
N ARG A 25 33.01 46.12 16.39
CA ARG A 25 33.33 47.52 16.03
C ARG A 25 32.56 48.52 16.90
N TYR A 26 31.40 48.13 17.44
CA TYR A 26 30.57 48.97 18.32
C TYR A 26 30.35 48.28 19.66
N LEU A 27 31.01 48.79 20.71
CA LEU A 27 30.96 48.22 22.04
C LEU A 27 29.95 48.96 22.91
N ILE A 28 28.91 48.25 23.37
CA ILE A 28 27.92 48.77 24.31
C ILE A 28 28.25 48.21 25.69
N ILE A 29 28.63 49.08 26.62
CA ILE A 29 28.85 48.73 28.03
C ILE A 29 27.63 49.17 28.81
N THR A 30 26.99 48.24 29.52
CA THR A 30 25.69 48.46 30.16
C THR A 30 25.58 47.70 31.48
N PRO A 31 24.78 48.15 32.46
CA PRO A 31 24.43 47.32 33.60
C PRO A 31 23.63 46.11 33.14
N ASP A 32 23.76 44.99 33.86
CA ASP A 32 23.08 43.73 33.54
C ASP A 32 21.57 43.90 33.39
N ALA A 33 20.95 44.74 34.23
CA ALA A 33 19.52 45.04 34.19
C ALA A 33 19.06 45.75 32.90
N PHE A 34 19.96 46.37 32.15
CA PHE A 34 19.66 47.13 30.94
C PHE A 34 20.06 46.38 29.65
N ALA A 35 20.77 45.26 29.75
CA ALA A 35 21.33 44.55 28.61
C ALA A 35 20.29 44.17 27.55
N SER A 36 19.16 43.59 27.97
CA SER A 36 18.09 43.18 27.04
C SER A 36 17.44 44.36 26.31
N PHE A 37 17.39 45.53 26.94
CA PHE A 37 16.84 46.75 26.34
C PHE A 37 17.79 47.39 25.31
N ALA A 38 19.09 47.06 25.38
CA ALA A 38 20.10 47.49 24.41
C ALA A 38 20.13 46.60 23.14
N GLU A 39 19.57 45.38 23.20
CA GLU A 39 19.58 44.42 22.10
C GLU A 39 19.03 44.98 20.77
N PRO A 40 17.90 45.73 20.74
CA PRO A 40 17.40 46.28 19.48
C PRO A 40 18.40 47.22 18.80
N LEU A 41 19.15 48.01 19.59
CA LEU A 41 20.20 48.88 19.07
C LEU A 41 21.36 48.04 18.52
N ALA A 42 21.86 47.07 19.29
CA ALA A 42 22.95 46.20 18.87
C ALA A 42 22.59 45.46 17.57
N ARG A 43 21.37 44.91 17.47
CA ARG A 43 20.87 44.24 16.26
C ARG A 43 20.83 45.19 15.07
N TRP A 44 20.34 46.42 15.25
CA TRP A 44 20.31 47.41 14.17
C TRP A 44 21.72 47.79 13.69
N LYS A 45 22.64 48.07 14.63
CA LYS A 45 24.04 48.40 14.29
C LYS A 45 24.70 47.24 13.53
N THR A 46 24.58 46.01 14.02
CA THR A 46 25.09 44.82 13.35
C THR A 46 24.45 44.64 11.98
N ALA A 47 23.13 44.78 11.86
CA ALA A 47 22.42 44.62 10.59
C ALA A 47 22.90 45.60 9.52
N LYS A 48 23.28 46.85 9.89
CA LYS A 48 23.81 47.85 8.95
C LYS A 48 25.34 47.77 8.72
N GLY A 49 26.00 46.69 9.17
CA GLY A 49 27.44 46.46 8.97
C GLY A 49 28.35 47.01 10.07
N MET A 50 27.78 47.50 11.17
CA MET A 50 28.52 47.95 12.36
C MET A 50 28.41 46.87 13.45
N LEU A 51 29.24 45.84 13.35
CA LEU A 51 29.18 44.67 14.25
C LEU A 51 29.22 45.13 15.72
N ALA A 52 28.11 44.95 16.43
CA ALA A 52 27.92 45.44 17.77
C ALA A 52 27.94 44.31 18.80
N LYS A 53 28.50 44.60 19.98
CA LYS A 53 28.51 43.69 21.12
C LYS A 53 28.09 44.41 22.38
N ILE A 54 27.18 43.78 23.13
CA ILE A 54 26.78 44.21 24.47
C ILE A 54 27.65 43.47 25.47
N VAL A 55 28.19 44.21 26.43
CA VAL A 55 28.99 43.68 27.53
C VAL A 55 28.45 44.28 28.83
N THR A 56 28.19 43.43 29.81
CA THR A 56 27.62 43.90 31.08
C THR A 56 28.69 44.34 32.08
N THR A 57 28.29 45.11 33.09
CA THR A 57 29.17 45.44 34.23
C THR A 57 29.64 44.22 35.01
N SER A 58 28.91 43.10 34.98
CA SER A 58 29.39 41.82 35.53
C SER A 58 30.57 41.24 34.73
N GLU A 59 30.66 41.54 33.43
CA GLU A 59 31.77 41.11 32.56
C GLU A 59 32.95 42.09 32.60
N THR A 60 32.69 43.40 32.56
CA THR A 60 33.76 44.41 32.57
C THR A 60 34.34 44.66 33.95
N GLY A 61 33.59 44.35 35.01
CA GLY A 61 33.73 44.99 36.31
C GLY A 61 32.97 46.33 36.37
N ALA A 62 32.72 46.84 37.58
CA ALA A 62 31.85 47.99 37.82
C ALA A 62 32.61 49.31 38.09
N ASP A 63 33.93 49.25 38.34
CA ASP A 63 34.73 50.45 38.57
C ASP A 63 35.43 50.99 37.31
N THR A 64 35.93 52.23 37.39
CA THR A 64 36.54 52.95 36.27
C THR A 64 37.77 52.25 35.70
N SER A 65 38.60 51.64 36.55
CA SER A 65 39.84 50.96 36.13
C SER A 65 39.52 49.65 35.42
N GLN A 66 38.57 48.89 35.94
CA GLN A 66 38.14 47.61 35.37
C GLN A 66 37.52 47.80 33.98
N ILE A 67 36.57 48.74 33.85
CA ILE A 67 35.93 49.07 32.57
C ILE A 67 36.96 49.52 31.53
N HIS A 68 37.89 50.41 31.91
CA HIS A 68 38.94 50.87 31.00
C HIS A 68 39.92 49.77 30.59
N SER A 69 40.27 48.89 31.53
CA SER A 69 41.13 47.74 31.27
C SER A 69 40.46 46.76 30.31
N TYR A 70 39.15 46.54 30.44
CA TYR A 70 38.38 45.72 29.51
C TYR A 70 38.41 46.32 28.09
N ILE A 71 38.15 47.61 27.95
CA ILE A 71 38.17 48.29 26.64
C ILE A 71 39.56 48.21 26.01
N ARG A 72 40.63 48.46 26.77
CA ARG A 72 42.02 48.32 26.28
C ARG A 72 42.35 46.88 25.91
N TYR A 73 41.86 45.91 26.67
CA TYR A 73 42.03 44.50 26.31
C TYR A 73 41.33 44.19 24.97
N ALA A 74 40.08 44.61 24.82
CA ALA A 74 39.31 44.45 23.59
C ALA A 74 40.02 45.08 22.38
N TRP A 75 40.53 46.30 22.52
CA TRP A 75 41.26 47.00 21.46
C TRP A 75 42.55 46.31 21.03
N ASN A 76 43.30 45.73 21.98
CA ASN A 76 44.60 45.12 21.68
C ASN A 76 44.50 43.64 21.25
N ASN A 77 43.43 42.93 21.62
CA ASN A 77 43.39 41.46 21.53
C ASN A 77 42.21 40.89 20.75
N TRP A 78 41.15 41.66 20.47
CA TRP A 78 40.07 41.15 19.62
C TRP A 78 40.49 41.15 18.15
N ASP A 79 40.01 40.16 17.40
CA ASP A 79 40.21 40.10 15.95
C ASP A 79 39.56 41.31 15.26
N ILE A 80 38.45 41.78 15.83
CA ILE A 80 37.74 42.99 15.43
C ILE A 80 37.75 43.99 16.61
N PRO A 81 38.67 44.99 16.60
CA PRO A 81 38.75 45.97 17.68
C PRO A 81 37.58 46.97 17.64
N PRO A 82 37.16 47.52 18.79
CA PRO A 82 36.14 48.56 18.87
C PRO A 82 36.57 49.87 18.20
N GLU A 83 35.66 50.44 17.41
CA GLU A 83 35.76 51.77 16.79
C GLU A 83 34.91 52.81 17.52
N TYR A 84 33.90 52.38 18.28
CA TYR A 84 33.00 53.26 19.05
C TYR A 84 32.60 52.58 20.37
N ILE A 85 32.45 53.38 21.42
CA ILE A 85 32.01 52.90 22.74
C ILE A 85 30.77 53.68 23.19
N LEU A 86 29.68 52.97 23.44
CA LEU A 86 28.48 53.51 24.08
C LEU A 86 28.43 53.07 25.54
N LEU A 87 28.46 54.03 26.45
CA LEU A 87 28.16 53.81 27.87
C LEU A 87 26.63 53.93 28.05
N LEU A 88 25.96 52.81 28.24
CA LEU A 88 24.51 52.77 28.41
C LEU A 88 24.16 52.64 29.89
N GLY A 89 23.99 53.79 30.54
CA GLY A 89 23.61 53.90 31.94
C GLY A 89 23.99 55.26 32.50
N SER A 90 23.24 55.75 33.49
CA SER A 90 23.65 56.93 34.27
C SER A 90 24.95 56.68 35.04
N PRO A 91 25.67 57.74 35.49
CA PRO A 91 26.91 57.62 36.26
C PRO A 91 26.85 56.74 37.52
N GLU A 92 25.65 56.47 38.02
CA GLU A 92 25.37 55.66 39.20
C GLU A 92 25.54 54.17 38.95
N TYR A 93 25.39 53.76 37.69
CA TYR A 93 25.55 52.37 37.26
C TYR A 93 26.85 52.14 36.50
N ILE A 94 27.28 53.12 35.71
CA ILE A 94 28.56 53.11 35.01
C ILE A 94 29.27 54.41 35.38
N PRO A 95 30.28 54.39 36.26
CA PRO A 95 30.95 55.60 36.69
C PRO A 95 31.52 56.36 35.48
N SER A 96 31.67 57.68 35.61
CA SER A 96 32.53 58.41 34.67
C SER A 96 33.98 58.33 35.14
N PHE A 97 34.93 58.55 34.24
CA PHE A 97 36.34 58.26 34.53
C PHE A 97 36.94 59.15 35.64
N THR A 98 36.51 60.43 35.74
CA THR A 98 36.94 61.37 36.81
C THR A 98 35.80 62.23 37.36
N ASN A 99 34.56 61.73 37.38
CA ASN A 99 33.33 62.48 37.67
C ASN A 99 33.03 63.64 36.69
N ASN A 100 33.93 63.89 35.72
CA ASN A 100 33.86 65.04 34.82
C ASN A 100 34.15 64.68 33.36
N ASN A 101 34.50 63.43 33.06
CA ASN A 101 34.69 63.00 31.68
C ASN A 101 34.47 61.49 31.52
N ASP A 102 33.82 61.11 30.42
CA ASP A 102 33.72 59.72 29.97
C ASP A 102 34.80 59.39 28.93
N ASN A 103 35.28 60.40 28.20
CA ASN A 103 36.07 60.16 27.01
C ASN A 103 37.40 59.46 27.28
N TYR A 104 37.94 59.56 28.50
CA TYR A 104 39.19 58.90 28.85
C TYR A 104 39.08 57.37 28.84
N TYR A 105 37.86 56.80 28.91
CA TYR A 105 37.65 55.39 28.60
C TYR A 105 38.10 55.01 27.18
N GLY A 106 38.20 55.98 26.27
CA GLY A 106 38.61 55.83 24.87
C GLY A 106 40.08 56.17 24.63
N ASN A 107 40.82 56.52 25.68
CA ASN A 107 42.27 56.68 25.62
C ASN A 107 42.94 55.32 25.71
N MET A 108 43.74 55.00 24.70
CA MET A 108 44.36 53.70 24.60
C MET A 108 45.89 53.76 24.67
N THR A 109 46.47 54.93 24.38
CA THR A 109 47.92 55.15 24.29
C THR A 109 48.53 55.72 25.58
N GLY A 110 47.71 56.11 26.55
CA GLY A 110 48.15 56.64 27.84
C GLY A 110 48.48 58.14 27.83
N ASP A 111 48.36 58.83 26.69
CA ASP A 111 48.32 60.30 26.67
C ASP A 111 46.91 60.81 27.00
N PHE A 112 46.57 62.09 26.74
CA PHE A 112 45.20 62.60 26.96
C PHE A 112 44.33 62.59 25.69
N ARG A 113 44.87 62.14 24.55
CA ARG A 113 44.16 62.05 23.27
C ARG A 113 43.29 60.80 23.25
N ILE A 114 42.16 60.88 22.58
CA ILE A 114 41.18 59.80 22.59
C ILE A 114 41.25 59.13 21.22
N GLU A 115 41.50 57.83 21.19
CA GLU A 115 41.51 57.06 19.94
C GLU A 115 40.11 56.58 19.57
N ILE A 116 39.30 56.19 20.55
CA ILE A 116 37.97 55.62 20.33
C ILE A 116 36.89 56.62 20.79
N PRO A 117 36.05 57.15 19.87
CA PRO A 117 34.93 58.02 20.24
C PRO A 117 33.96 57.37 21.23
N ILE A 118 33.53 58.16 22.22
CA ILE A 118 32.64 57.73 23.30
C ILE A 118 31.38 58.59 23.33
N GLY A 119 30.25 57.93 23.54
CA GLY A 119 28.99 58.57 23.90
C GLY A 119 28.32 57.86 25.08
N ARG A 120 27.39 58.56 25.73
CA ARG A 120 26.63 58.03 26.87
C ARG A 120 25.13 58.14 26.63
N PHE A 121 24.38 57.09 26.95
CA PHE A 121 22.96 57.16 27.25
C PHE A 121 22.77 57.16 28.76
N PRO A 122 22.53 58.34 29.38
CA PRO A 122 22.46 58.44 30.83
C PRO A 122 21.08 57.98 31.33
N ALA A 123 20.77 56.69 31.18
CA ALA A 123 19.50 56.09 31.60
C ALA A 123 19.54 55.69 33.08
N HIS A 124 18.54 56.12 33.86
CA HIS A 124 18.37 55.69 35.26
C HIS A 124 17.53 54.42 35.41
N ASN A 125 16.79 54.02 34.38
CA ASN A 125 15.87 52.90 34.44
C ASN A 125 15.66 52.28 33.04
N PRO A 126 15.07 51.07 32.97
CA PRO A 126 14.84 50.39 31.70
C PRO A 126 13.99 51.17 30.68
N ARG A 127 13.03 51.99 31.15
CA ARG A 127 12.18 52.80 30.27
C ARG A 127 12.97 53.90 29.58
N GLU A 128 13.88 54.55 30.29
CA GLU A 128 14.80 55.53 29.70
C GLU A 128 15.77 54.86 28.73
N CYS A 129 16.36 53.72 29.09
CA CYS A 129 17.20 52.92 28.18
C CYS A 129 16.47 52.65 26.85
N SER A 130 15.24 52.12 26.95
CA SER A 130 14.38 51.86 25.78
C SER A 130 14.05 53.14 25.00
N THR A 131 13.96 54.29 25.68
CA THR A 131 13.69 55.58 25.03
C THR A 131 14.87 56.00 24.17
N PHE A 132 16.10 55.95 24.69
CA PHE A 132 17.30 56.26 23.92
C PHE A 132 17.44 55.35 22.69
N VAL A 133 17.24 54.05 22.87
CA VAL A 133 17.27 53.06 21.77
C VAL A 133 16.20 53.39 20.72
N ALA A 134 14.95 53.61 21.13
CA ALA A 134 13.86 53.95 20.22
C ALA A 134 14.13 55.24 19.44
N LYS A 135 14.75 56.25 20.08
CA LYS A 135 15.14 57.49 19.41
C LYS A 135 16.14 57.25 18.28
N VAL A 136 17.20 56.46 18.54
CA VAL A 136 18.20 56.15 17.51
C VAL A 136 17.60 55.33 16.37
N LEU A 137 16.79 54.32 16.68
CA LEU A 137 16.13 53.50 15.65
C LEU A 137 15.22 54.35 14.77
N ALA A 138 14.42 55.24 15.35
CA ALA A 138 13.54 56.12 14.59
C ALA A 138 14.29 57.18 13.77
N TYR A 139 15.46 57.61 14.24
CA TYR A 139 16.29 58.60 13.55
C TYR A 139 17.11 57.98 12.40
N GLU A 140 17.70 56.81 12.60
CA GLU A 140 18.51 56.13 11.59
C GLU A 140 17.69 55.32 10.60
N ASN A 141 16.50 54.87 10.98
CA ASN A 141 15.53 54.16 10.14
C ASN A 141 14.14 54.80 10.24
N PRO A 142 13.97 56.03 9.72
CA PRO A 142 12.71 56.74 9.81
C PRO A 142 11.59 55.98 9.07
N PRO A 143 10.35 55.95 9.60
CA PRO A 143 9.23 55.32 8.92
C PRO A 143 9.01 55.86 7.51
N ALA A 144 8.56 55.00 6.60
CA ALA A 144 8.26 55.40 5.23
C ALA A 144 7.25 56.58 5.19
N GLY A 145 7.52 57.57 4.35
CA GLY A 145 6.70 58.78 4.24
C GLY A 145 6.99 59.86 5.29
N THR A 146 7.97 59.66 6.18
CA THR A 146 8.49 60.71 7.05
C THR A 146 8.96 61.91 6.23
N ASP A 147 8.52 63.12 6.59
CA ASP A 147 9.11 64.35 6.07
C ASP A 147 10.58 64.44 6.49
N THR A 148 11.49 64.43 5.53
CA THR A 148 12.94 64.50 5.78
C THR A 148 13.51 65.91 5.62
N LEU A 149 12.69 66.90 5.26
CA LEU A 149 13.14 68.27 5.02
C LEU A 149 13.58 69.00 6.29
N TRP A 150 13.17 68.54 7.47
CA TRP A 150 13.64 69.10 8.75
C TRP A 150 15.15 68.94 8.96
N PHE A 151 15.82 67.99 8.28
CA PHE A 151 17.28 67.89 8.27
C PHE A 151 17.97 69.12 7.66
N ARG A 152 17.23 69.93 6.89
CA ARG A 152 17.69 71.20 6.30
C ARG A 152 17.22 72.43 7.09
N LYS A 153 16.86 72.27 8.37
CA LYS A 153 16.49 73.39 9.27
C LYS A 153 17.42 73.45 10.47
N GLY A 154 18.27 74.47 10.57
CA GLY A 154 19.21 74.68 11.67
C GLY A 154 18.93 75.98 12.45
N THR A 155 19.14 75.94 13.76
CA THR A 155 18.98 77.09 14.66
C THR A 155 20.25 77.33 15.47
N THR A 156 20.81 78.52 15.36
CA THR A 156 21.84 79.00 16.30
C THR A 156 21.19 79.89 17.36
N VAL A 157 21.69 79.84 18.59
CA VAL A 157 21.24 80.63 19.73
C VAL A 157 22.45 81.34 20.32
N VAL A 158 22.40 82.66 20.37
CA VAL A 158 23.48 83.51 20.88
C VAL A 158 22.97 84.35 22.04
N ARG A 159 23.51 84.12 23.23
CA ARG A 159 23.38 85.05 24.35
C ARG A 159 24.63 85.90 24.43
N GLU A 160 24.57 87.09 23.85
CA GLU A 160 25.65 88.06 23.90
C GLU A 160 25.83 88.62 25.31
N ASP A 161 27.08 88.70 25.76
CA ASP A 161 27.45 89.29 27.03
C ASP A 161 27.67 90.81 26.91
N VAL A 162 27.80 91.51 28.04
CA VAL A 162 28.16 92.93 28.08
C VAL A 162 29.46 93.06 28.86
N PRO A 163 30.59 93.42 28.21
CA PRO A 163 30.76 93.63 26.76
C PRO A 163 30.63 92.33 25.93
N PRO A 164 30.37 92.42 24.60
CA PRO A 164 30.26 91.26 23.73
C PRO A 164 31.51 90.37 23.71
N ASP A 165 31.32 89.05 23.67
CA ASP A 165 32.41 88.10 23.52
C ASP A 165 32.79 87.96 22.03
N SER A 166 34.09 87.97 21.75
CA SER A 166 34.60 87.97 20.37
C SER A 166 34.29 86.72 19.54
N TYR A 167 33.81 85.63 20.16
CA TYR A 167 33.60 84.33 19.52
C TYR A 167 32.12 83.99 19.30
N TYR A 168 31.19 84.41 20.17
CA TYR A 168 29.83 83.87 20.20
C TYR A 168 29.06 84.07 18.89
N GLN A 169 28.97 85.32 18.41
CA GLN A 169 28.32 85.62 17.13
C GLN A 169 29.06 85.01 15.94
N LYS A 170 30.41 85.03 15.95
CA LYS A 170 31.22 84.52 14.85
C LYS A 170 31.04 83.01 14.65
N ASP A 171 30.95 82.26 15.75
CA ASP A 171 30.71 80.82 15.71
C ASP A 171 29.35 80.51 15.08
N ALA A 172 28.31 81.24 15.49
CA ALA A 172 26.97 81.11 14.90
C ALA A 172 26.95 81.49 13.41
N GLN A 173 27.66 82.56 13.01
CA GLN A 173 27.76 83.00 11.62
C GLN A 173 28.46 81.95 10.73
N ILE A 174 29.55 81.34 11.20
CA ILE A 174 30.26 80.29 10.45
C ILE A 174 29.37 79.06 10.24
N LEU A 175 28.68 78.58 11.27
CA LEU A 175 27.78 77.44 11.08
C LEU A 175 26.65 77.77 10.11
N ARG A 176 26.10 78.97 10.20
CA ARG A 176 25.05 79.42 9.27
C ARG A 176 25.56 79.57 7.85
N SER A 177 26.83 79.93 7.61
CA SER A 177 27.37 79.98 6.26
C SER A 177 27.39 78.58 5.62
N TYR A 178 27.78 77.54 6.35
CA TYR A 178 27.70 76.16 5.85
C TYR A 178 26.28 75.76 5.44
N TRP A 179 25.28 76.16 6.24
CA TRP A 179 23.86 75.92 5.95
C TRP A 179 23.37 76.69 4.73
N GLN A 180 23.76 77.97 4.60
CA GLN A 180 23.40 78.81 3.47
C GLN A 180 24.02 78.31 2.17
N GLU A 181 25.30 77.92 2.19
CA GLU A 181 26.01 77.32 1.05
C GLU A 181 25.36 76.03 0.56
N ARG A 182 24.72 75.29 1.46
CA ARG A 182 24.00 74.03 1.17
C ARG A 182 22.49 74.23 1.03
N ASN A 183 22.04 75.48 0.88
CA ASN A 183 20.64 75.86 0.67
C ASN A 183 19.69 75.28 1.74
N PHE A 184 20.06 75.31 3.01
CA PHE A 184 19.15 74.90 4.08
C PHE A 184 17.82 75.67 3.99
N LEU A 185 16.71 74.99 4.22
CA LEU A 185 15.37 75.59 4.22
C LEU A 185 15.21 76.65 5.31
N LEU A 186 15.94 76.48 6.41
CA LEU A 186 16.02 77.45 7.49
C LEU A 186 17.42 77.46 8.10
N ALA A 187 18.03 78.63 8.17
CA ALA A 187 19.33 78.87 8.79
C ALA A 187 19.23 80.10 9.72
N GLU A 188 18.54 79.93 10.84
CA GLU A 188 18.17 81.03 11.75
C GLU A 188 19.20 81.26 12.87
N SER A 189 19.19 82.47 13.43
CA SER A 189 20.01 82.87 14.57
C SER A 189 19.15 83.64 15.57
N LEU A 190 18.84 83.00 16.68
CA LEU A 190 18.11 83.58 17.80
C LEU A 190 19.12 84.31 18.70
N CYS A 191 18.89 85.58 19.01
CA CYS A 191 19.80 86.36 19.84
C CYS A 191 19.07 87.23 20.86
N ASN A 192 19.60 87.28 22.09
CA ASN A 192 19.06 88.13 23.15
C ASN A 192 19.01 89.62 22.76
N LEU A 193 19.96 90.09 21.94
CA LEU A 193 19.98 91.47 21.44
C LEU A 193 18.81 91.79 20.48
N TYR A 194 18.21 90.77 19.87
CA TYR A 194 17.04 90.89 19.00
C TYR A 194 15.72 90.65 19.75
N GLY A 195 15.77 90.46 21.08
CA GLY A 195 14.60 90.17 21.91
C GLY A 195 14.18 88.70 21.92
N ASP A 196 15.00 87.80 21.37
CA ASP A 196 14.72 86.36 21.42
C ASP A 196 14.91 85.80 22.83
N SER A 197 14.15 84.75 23.14
CA SER A 197 14.13 84.08 24.44
C SER A 197 13.94 82.58 24.29
N SER A 198 13.86 81.85 25.41
CA SER A 198 13.50 80.43 25.42
C SER A 198 12.22 80.11 24.65
N ARG A 199 11.29 81.06 24.48
CA ARG A 199 10.07 80.87 23.70
C ARG A 199 10.40 80.48 22.25
N GLN A 200 11.26 81.25 21.59
CA GLN A 200 11.66 80.98 20.20
C GLN A 200 12.44 79.67 20.09
N VAL A 201 13.29 79.36 21.07
CA VAL A 201 14.00 78.08 21.10
C VAL A 201 13.04 76.90 21.25
N ASN A 202 12.02 77.00 22.11
CA ASN A 202 11.01 75.97 22.28
C ASN A 202 10.17 75.76 21.01
N TYR A 203 9.88 76.83 20.26
CA TYR A 203 9.24 76.72 18.94
C TYR A 203 10.14 76.03 17.92
N ALA A 204 11.42 76.41 17.84
CA ALA A 204 12.38 75.76 16.96
C ALA A 204 12.52 74.26 17.29
N GLY A 205 12.64 73.94 18.58
CA GLY A 205 12.67 72.56 19.07
C GLY A 205 11.43 71.76 18.69
N SER A 206 10.22 72.33 18.86
CA SER A 206 8.95 71.68 18.53
C SER A 206 8.71 71.49 17.03
N ASP A 207 9.13 72.44 16.19
CA ASP A 207 9.04 72.33 14.72
C ASP A 207 10.02 71.28 14.14
N GLY A 208 11.12 71.03 14.86
CA GLY A 208 12.16 70.10 14.47
C GLY A 208 13.33 70.78 13.76
N ARG A 209 14.54 70.50 14.24
CA ARG A 209 15.79 71.03 13.69
C ARG A 209 16.80 69.90 13.63
N ILE A 210 17.71 69.95 12.67
CA ILE A 210 18.90 69.09 12.68
C ILE A 210 19.83 69.46 13.83
N PHE A 211 20.06 70.76 14.01
CA PHE A 211 20.94 71.31 15.04
C PHE A 211 20.25 72.47 15.76
N ILE A 212 20.35 72.46 17.09
CA ILE A 212 20.12 73.64 17.92
C ILE A 212 21.41 73.89 18.69
N THR A 213 22.06 75.03 18.46
CA THR A 213 23.37 75.28 19.08
C THR A 213 23.34 76.52 19.95
N TYR A 214 24.03 76.50 21.09
CA TYR A 214 24.12 77.62 22.00
C TYR A 214 25.55 78.14 22.16
N ARG A 215 25.72 79.45 21.97
CA ARG A 215 26.90 80.24 22.34
C ARG A 215 26.48 81.35 23.30
N GLY A 216 27.15 81.44 24.44
CA GLY A 216 26.80 82.41 25.47
C GLY A 216 27.22 81.94 26.85
N SER A 217 27.03 82.78 27.86
CA SER A 217 27.22 82.40 29.26
C SER A 217 26.10 81.49 29.78
N GLY A 218 26.45 80.55 30.66
CA GLY A 218 25.56 79.56 31.27
C GLY A 218 26.34 78.57 32.12
N VAL A 219 25.76 78.12 33.24
CA VAL A 219 26.30 77.10 34.15
C VAL A 219 25.13 76.23 34.63
N GLY A 220 25.20 74.92 34.44
CA GLY A 220 24.10 73.98 34.73
C GLY A 220 22.92 74.08 33.76
N SER A 221 22.63 75.30 33.27
CA SER A 221 21.64 75.68 32.26
C SER A 221 22.12 76.91 31.48
N TRP A 222 21.46 77.22 30.37
CA TRP A 222 21.68 78.49 29.66
C TRP A 222 21.15 79.66 30.49
N TYR A 223 21.75 80.84 30.40
CA TYR A 223 21.28 82.01 31.15
C TYR A 223 20.13 82.75 30.46
N SER A 224 19.44 83.59 31.24
CA SER A 224 18.36 84.46 30.75
C SER A 224 18.82 85.32 29.56
N PRO A 225 17.99 85.47 28.50
CA PRO A 225 16.57 85.07 28.40
C PRO A 225 16.33 83.63 27.90
N PHE A 226 17.37 82.78 27.85
CA PHE A 226 17.30 81.42 27.31
C PHE A 226 17.26 80.30 28.37
N ASN A 227 17.04 80.63 29.64
CA ASN A 227 17.08 79.69 30.76
C ASN A 227 15.83 78.83 30.99
N ALA A 228 14.78 79.00 30.16
CA ALA A 228 13.49 78.32 30.30
C ALA A 228 13.13 77.41 29.08
N VAL A 229 14.13 76.90 28.35
CA VAL A 229 13.88 75.88 27.30
C VAL A 229 13.47 74.58 27.98
N THR A 230 12.40 73.95 27.48
CA THR A 230 11.73 72.80 28.10
C THR A 230 11.57 71.68 27.07
N PRO A 231 12.61 70.84 26.86
CA PRO A 231 12.62 69.82 25.81
C PRO A 231 11.50 68.78 25.93
N ALA A 232 11.04 68.50 27.16
CA ALA A 232 9.90 67.61 27.42
C ALA A 232 8.56 68.14 26.87
N SER A 233 8.46 69.45 26.59
CA SER A 233 7.28 70.07 25.99
C SER A 233 7.29 70.05 24.46
N TRP A 234 8.42 69.67 23.85
CA TRP A 234 8.57 69.71 22.40
C TRP A 234 7.77 68.60 21.74
N GLN A 235 6.89 68.98 20.82
CA GLN A 235 6.08 68.04 20.03
C GLN A 235 6.79 67.63 18.74
N ASN A 236 8.09 67.40 18.83
CA ASN A 236 8.93 67.18 17.66
C ASN A 236 8.95 65.72 17.18
N GLY A 237 8.49 64.77 18.01
CA GLY A 237 8.41 63.37 17.61
C GLY A 237 9.78 62.81 17.25
N ILE A 238 9.92 62.30 16.03
CA ILE A 238 11.18 61.81 15.46
C ILE A 238 12.13 62.92 14.98
N ARG A 239 11.67 64.17 14.91
CA ARG A 239 12.42 65.34 14.41
C ARG A 239 13.32 65.93 15.50
N MET A 240 14.22 65.10 16.01
CA MET A 240 15.02 65.39 17.19
C MET A 240 16.37 66.01 16.81
N PRO A 241 16.70 67.22 17.30
CA PRO A 241 17.99 67.86 17.02
C PRO A 241 19.15 67.20 17.76
N VAL A 242 20.33 67.35 17.18
CA VAL A 242 21.58 67.34 17.95
C VAL A 242 21.76 68.72 18.57
N VAL A 243 21.90 68.78 19.89
CA VAL A 243 22.10 70.04 20.62
C VAL A 243 23.58 70.23 20.91
N VAL A 244 24.17 71.34 20.48
CA VAL A 244 25.57 71.67 20.78
C VAL A 244 25.62 72.87 21.72
N SER A 245 25.99 72.64 22.97
CA SER A 245 26.01 73.64 24.04
C SER A 245 27.44 74.00 24.42
N ALA A 246 28.01 75.00 23.71
CA ALA A 246 29.39 75.43 23.90
C ALA A 246 29.50 76.51 25.00
N THR A 247 29.02 76.15 26.20
CA THR A 247 29.05 76.97 27.42
C THR A 247 29.51 76.13 28.63
N CYS A 248 29.40 76.64 29.86
CA CYS A 248 29.93 75.96 31.05
C CYS A 248 29.00 74.91 31.62
N ALA A 249 29.56 73.75 31.99
CA ALA A 249 28.96 72.74 32.86
C ALA A 249 27.45 72.51 32.60
N THR A 250 27.06 72.26 31.34
CA THR A 250 25.68 71.93 30.97
C THR A 250 25.42 70.42 30.96
N ILE A 251 26.46 69.62 31.20
CA ILE A 251 26.41 68.18 31.42
C ILE A 251 26.96 67.91 32.83
N THR A 252 26.30 67.03 33.59
CA THR A 252 26.88 66.41 34.78
C THR A 252 27.19 64.95 34.48
N LEU A 253 28.27 64.45 35.08
CA LEU A 253 28.62 63.04 35.10
C LEU A 253 28.82 62.54 36.54
N SER A 254 28.31 63.30 37.50
CA SER A 254 28.23 62.92 38.92
C SER A 254 27.03 62.01 39.15
N PRO A 255 27.14 60.96 39.98
CA PRO A 255 26.00 60.13 40.35
C PRO A 255 24.87 60.96 40.99
N GLY A 256 23.63 60.71 40.58
CA GLY A 256 22.41 61.32 41.15
C GLY A 256 22.10 62.73 40.64
N GLU A 257 23.01 63.38 39.92
CA GLU A 257 22.80 64.73 39.40
C GLU A 257 22.11 64.72 38.03
N THR A 258 21.42 65.82 37.71
CA THR A 258 20.79 66.04 36.40
C THR A 258 21.03 67.49 36.01
N MET A 259 21.57 67.73 34.81
CA MET A 259 21.77 69.07 34.25
C MET A 259 21.00 69.23 32.95
N TYR A 260 21.23 70.35 32.25
CA TYR A 260 20.45 70.66 31.06
C TYR A 260 20.55 69.58 29.98
N GLY A 261 21.76 69.05 29.74
CA GLY A 261 21.99 67.99 28.76
C GLY A 261 21.09 66.77 28.99
N ASP A 262 20.96 66.32 30.24
CA ASP A 262 20.07 65.21 30.62
C ASP A 262 18.61 65.51 30.28
N GLN A 263 18.14 66.73 30.56
CA GLN A 263 16.76 67.14 30.25
C GLN A 263 16.47 67.08 28.73
N PHE A 264 17.44 67.44 27.89
CA PHE A 264 17.28 67.35 26.43
C PHE A 264 17.20 65.91 25.94
N VAL A 265 18.11 65.05 26.40
CA VAL A 265 18.24 63.69 25.83
C VAL A 265 17.29 62.67 26.47
N ARG A 266 16.86 62.87 27.72
CA ARG A 266 15.87 61.99 28.41
C ARG A 266 14.42 62.30 28.09
N ALA A 267 14.12 63.47 27.51
CA ALA A 267 12.75 63.85 27.16
C ALA A 267 12.10 62.81 26.22
N GLY A 268 10.78 62.59 26.40
CA GLY A 268 10.00 61.61 25.64
C GLY A 268 9.90 60.24 26.31
N SER A 269 9.47 59.26 25.53
CA SER A 269 9.32 57.86 25.94
C SER A 269 9.31 56.94 24.70
N PRO A 270 9.38 55.60 24.85
CA PRO A 270 9.43 54.71 23.69
C PRO A 270 8.20 54.80 22.78
N SER A 271 7.03 55.17 23.31
CA SER A 271 5.78 55.33 22.56
C SER A 271 5.47 56.78 22.15
N ALA A 272 6.26 57.75 22.62
CA ALA A 272 6.08 59.17 22.32
C ALA A 272 7.46 59.84 22.37
N LEU A 273 8.17 59.79 21.25
CA LEU A 273 9.52 60.34 21.11
C LEU A 273 9.49 61.88 21.13
N GLY A 274 10.57 62.50 21.60
CA GLY A 274 10.72 63.96 21.63
C GLY A 274 12.03 64.39 22.27
N GLY A 275 12.25 65.71 22.34
CA GLY A 275 13.51 66.27 22.85
C GLY A 275 14.65 66.17 21.84
N ALA A 276 15.87 65.92 22.31
CA ALA A 276 17.07 65.81 21.47
C ALA A 276 17.47 64.34 21.22
N ILE A 277 18.11 64.08 20.07
CA ILE A 277 18.73 62.78 19.76
C ILE A 277 20.12 62.67 20.41
N ALA A 278 20.80 63.80 20.57
CA ALA A 278 22.07 63.89 21.25
C ALA A 278 22.32 65.31 21.80
N PHE A 279 23.20 65.41 22.80
CA PHE A 279 23.65 66.66 23.39
C PHE A 279 25.18 66.62 23.55
N PHE A 280 25.87 67.59 22.94
CA PHE A 280 27.31 67.76 23.01
C PHE A 280 27.64 69.04 23.76
N GLY A 281 28.32 68.94 24.90
CA GLY A 281 28.58 70.08 25.77
C GLY A 281 29.67 69.80 26.80
N THR A 282 29.83 70.71 27.75
CA THR A 282 30.94 70.65 28.71
C THR A 282 30.48 70.30 30.13
N THR A 283 31.37 69.68 30.91
CA THR A 283 31.20 69.39 32.35
C THR A 283 31.84 70.42 33.27
N ARG A 284 32.71 71.28 32.74
CA ARG A 284 33.49 72.24 33.55
C ARG A 284 33.09 73.69 33.32
N SER A 285 33.37 74.50 34.33
CA SER A 285 33.24 75.96 34.30
C SER A 285 34.63 76.62 34.32
N GLY A 286 34.68 77.89 33.94
CA GLY A 286 35.90 78.70 34.00
C GLY A 286 35.70 80.08 33.35
N ASN A 287 36.68 80.97 33.58
CA ASN A 287 36.68 82.33 33.04
C ASN A 287 37.61 82.44 31.82
N HIS A 288 37.28 83.30 30.86
CA HIS A 288 38.08 83.57 29.65
C HIS A 288 38.41 82.33 28.79
N ILE A 289 37.49 81.37 28.73
CA ILE A 289 37.65 80.09 28.02
C ILE A 289 36.84 79.97 26.72
N SER A 290 36.17 81.04 26.28
CA SER A 290 35.33 81.05 25.07
C SER A 290 36.08 80.65 23.79
N ARG A 291 37.38 80.96 23.70
CA ARG A 291 38.27 80.58 22.59
C ARG A 291 38.46 79.07 22.44
N PHE A 292 38.63 78.33 23.53
CA PHE A 292 38.80 76.88 23.50
C PHE A 292 37.51 76.19 23.05
N ARG A 293 36.37 76.67 23.56
CA ARG A 293 35.07 76.16 23.14
C ARG A 293 34.72 76.53 21.71
N SER A 294 35.18 77.69 21.23
CA SER A 294 35.09 78.07 19.82
C SER A 294 35.89 77.12 18.93
N ALA A 295 37.12 76.75 19.31
CA ALA A 295 37.90 75.76 18.57
C ALA A 295 37.18 74.41 18.47
N CYS A 296 36.62 73.91 19.58
CA CYS A 296 35.86 72.65 19.56
C CYS A 296 34.61 72.72 18.70
N TYR A 297 33.81 73.76 18.91
CA TYR A 297 32.58 74.02 18.17
C TYR A 297 32.84 74.07 16.66
N ARG A 298 33.85 74.85 16.23
CA ARG A 298 34.21 74.98 14.82
C ARG A 298 34.77 73.69 14.25
N GLY A 299 35.65 72.99 14.98
CA GLY A 299 36.21 71.72 14.54
C GLY A 299 35.15 70.63 14.36
N PHE A 300 34.16 70.59 15.25
CA PHE A 300 33.01 69.67 15.14
C PHE A 300 32.23 69.90 13.84
N PHE A 301 31.83 71.14 13.56
CA PHE A 301 31.05 71.43 12.36
C PHE A 301 31.90 71.40 11.08
N HIS A 302 33.19 71.75 11.16
CA HIS A 302 34.11 71.61 10.03
C HIS A 302 34.26 70.14 9.62
N ALA A 303 34.33 69.21 10.58
CA ALA A 303 34.35 67.79 10.29
C ALA A 303 33.15 67.37 9.43
N LEU A 304 31.94 67.76 9.86
CA LEU A 304 30.68 67.37 9.24
C LEU A 304 30.49 67.98 7.85
N TYR A 305 30.75 69.28 7.70
CA TYR A 305 30.44 70.00 6.47
C TYR A 305 31.59 69.99 5.45
N GLU A 306 32.85 69.99 5.89
CA GLU A 306 34.02 70.17 5.00
C GLU A 306 34.90 68.91 4.88
N GLU A 307 35.04 68.10 5.93
CA GLU A 307 35.99 66.96 5.92
C GLU A 307 35.33 65.62 5.53
N GLY A 308 34.05 65.65 5.17
CA GLY A 308 33.33 64.46 4.72
C GLY A 308 32.80 63.57 5.85
N GLU A 309 33.12 63.86 7.12
CA GLU A 309 32.64 63.12 8.30
C GLU A 309 31.11 63.20 8.41
N TYR A 310 30.49 62.14 8.90
CA TYR A 310 29.04 62.05 9.11
C TYR A 310 28.67 61.20 10.33
N ARG A 311 29.65 60.83 11.16
CA ARG A 311 29.47 60.13 12.43
C ARG A 311 29.63 61.10 13.58
N LEU A 312 28.67 61.08 14.50
CA LEU A 312 28.59 62.08 15.57
C LEU A 312 29.80 62.07 16.51
N GLY A 313 30.23 60.87 16.94
CA GLY A 313 31.38 60.69 17.82
C GLY A 313 32.71 61.09 17.16
N SER A 314 32.89 60.77 15.88
CA SER A 314 34.08 61.17 15.12
C SER A 314 34.15 62.68 14.93
N ALA A 315 33.01 63.34 14.65
CA ALA A 315 32.93 64.80 14.64
C ALA A 315 33.24 65.42 16.01
N ALA A 316 32.74 64.82 17.10
CA ALA A 316 33.07 65.25 18.47
C ALA A 316 34.56 65.11 18.78
N LEU A 317 35.18 64.00 18.35
CA LEU A 317 36.61 63.78 18.47
C LEU A 317 37.41 64.82 17.67
N ARG A 318 36.99 65.12 16.44
CA ARG A 318 37.62 66.14 15.59
C ARG A 318 37.53 67.54 16.20
N GLY A 319 36.40 67.89 16.81
CA GLY A 319 36.25 69.13 17.58
C GLY A 319 37.27 69.22 18.72
N ARG A 320 37.39 68.18 19.53
CA ARG A 320 38.39 68.16 20.60
C ARG A 320 39.83 68.24 20.07
N HIS A 321 40.13 67.56 18.96
CA HIS A 321 41.44 67.65 18.32
C HIS A 321 41.83 69.08 17.93
N TRP A 322 40.88 69.96 17.61
CA TRP A 322 41.18 71.38 17.38
C TRP A 322 41.63 72.10 18.64
N ILE A 323 41.13 71.72 19.83
CA ILE A 323 41.64 72.26 21.10
C ILE A 323 43.11 71.83 21.30
N ASP A 324 43.40 70.54 21.13
CA ASP A 324 44.75 69.99 21.29
C ASP A 324 45.73 70.61 20.28
N SER A 325 45.38 70.62 19.00
CA SER A 325 46.26 71.13 17.94
C SER A 325 46.53 72.64 18.03
N ILE A 326 45.56 73.44 18.49
CA ILE A 326 45.72 74.90 18.58
C ILE A 326 46.32 75.31 19.92
N TYR A 327 45.96 74.63 21.02
CA TYR A 327 46.29 75.09 22.37
C TYR A 327 47.00 74.08 23.26
N GLY A 328 46.97 72.78 22.94
CA GLY A 328 47.59 71.72 23.76
C GLY A 328 46.99 71.58 25.16
N ASP A 329 45.74 72.01 25.37
CA ASP A 329 45.12 72.07 26.70
C ASP A 329 44.29 70.80 26.99
N SER A 330 44.83 69.91 27.81
CA SER A 330 44.20 68.63 28.15
C SER A 330 42.92 68.79 28.99
N ILE A 331 42.81 69.83 29.81
CA ILE A 331 41.64 70.06 30.66
C ILE A 331 40.45 70.48 29.80
N ARG A 332 40.66 71.45 28.89
CA ARG A 332 39.63 71.91 27.95
C ARG A 332 39.33 70.87 26.87
N TYR A 333 40.29 70.01 26.55
CA TYR A 333 40.06 68.87 25.67
C TYR A 333 39.10 67.84 26.29
N LEU A 334 39.31 67.47 27.57
CA LEU A 334 38.54 66.42 28.25
C LEU A 334 37.16 66.87 28.79
N GLU A 335 36.90 68.17 28.91
CA GLU A 335 35.61 68.66 29.46
C GLU A 335 34.40 68.38 28.54
N TRP A 336 34.63 68.14 27.25
CA TRP A 336 33.58 67.94 26.26
C TRP A 336 33.08 66.50 26.20
N ASN A 337 31.81 66.29 26.50
CA ASN A 337 31.18 64.97 26.56
C ASN A 337 29.97 64.89 25.61
N LEU A 338 29.73 63.70 25.08
CA LEU A 338 28.60 63.40 24.19
C LEU A 338 27.57 62.56 24.93
N LEU A 339 26.40 63.13 25.20
CA LEU A 339 25.21 62.38 25.61
C LEU A 339 24.46 61.99 24.33
N GLY A 340 24.58 60.74 23.91
CA GLY A 340 24.07 60.27 22.63
C GLY A 340 24.84 59.06 22.10
N ASP A 341 24.39 58.55 20.97
CA ASP A 341 25.07 57.45 20.27
C ASP A 341 26.28 57.99 19.50
N PRO A 342 27.51 57.53 19.80
CA PRO A 342 28.71 58.01 19.12
C PRO A 342 28.82 57.56 17.66
N GLU A 343 28.15 56.48 17.25
CA GLU A 343 28.17 56.01 15.86
C GLU A 343 27.07 56.66 15.00
N LEU A 344 26.16 57.41 15.61
CA LEU A 344 24.98 57.99 14.95
C LEU A 344 25.34 58.64 13.60
N ASN A 345 24.64 58.22 12.54
CA ASN A 345 24.70 58.83 11.22
C ASN A 345 24.06 60.23 11.24
N VAL A 346 24.87 61.28 11.33
CA VAL A 346 24.41 62.66 11.22
C VAL A 346 24.07 62.94 9.75
N TRP A 347 22.78 63.01 9.44
CA TRP A 347 22.29 63.59 8.19
C TRP A 347 22.73 65.05 8.15
N ILE A 348 23.32 65.52 7.05
CA ILE A 348 23.71 66.95 6.86
C ILE A 348 23.01 67.58 5.66
N ASP A 349 22.08 66.83 5.07
CA ASP A 349 21.14 67.23 4.02
C ASP A 349 19.89 66.33 4.13
N ALA A 350 18.86 66.60 3.33
CA ALA A 350 17.74 65.69 3.19
C ALA A 350 18.24 64.37 2.58
N PRO A 351 18.08 63.23 3.28
CA PRO A 351 18.58 61.96 2.79
C PRO A 351 17.86 61.50 1.52
N LEU A 352 18.65 60.95 0.62
CA LEU A 352 18.23 60.42 -0.66
C LEU A 352 17.66 59.01 -0.49
N LYS A 353 16.63 58.67 -1.25
CA LYS A 353 16.08 57.32 -1.31
C LYS A 353 16.91 56.47 -2.29
N PRO A 354 17.54 55.36 -1.86
CA PRO A 354 18.24 54.47 -2.78
C PRO A 354 17.29 53.57 -3.57
N ASP A 355 17.67 53.28 -4.81
CA ASP A 355 17.20 52.15 -5.61
C ASP A 355 18.27 51.04 -5.52
N VAL A 356 17.97 49.96 -4.81
CA VAL A 356 18.90 48.85 -4.60
C VAL A 356 18.51 47.66 -5.47
N ILE A 357 19.46 47.16 -6.26
CA ILE A 357 19.26 46.06 -7.21
C ILE A 357 20.16 44.90 -6.77
N HIS A 358 19.55 43.73 -6.59
CA HIS A 358 20.22 42.48 -6.24
C HIS A 358 19.33 41.31 -6.68
N ASP A 359 19.89 40.10 -6.76
CA ASP A 359 19.07 38.91 -7.01
C ASP A 359 18.07 38.68 -5.88
N THR A 360 16.85 38.28 -6.23
CA THR A 360 15.79 38.01 -5.25
C THR A 360 15.80 36.57 -4.75
N VAL A 361 16.48 35.68 -5.46
CA VAL A 361 16.62 34.25 -5.14
C VAL A 361 18.05 33.80 -5.47
N VAL A 362 18.69 33.07 -4.55
CA VAL A 362 20.01 32.43 -4.76
C VAL A 362 19.96 30.97 -4.32
N ALA A 363 20.79 30.13 -4.95
CA ALA A 363 20.92 28.71 -4.60
C ALA A 363 21.86 28.50 -3.39
N MET A 364 21.79 27.34 -2.74
CA MET A 364 22.77 26.92 -1.72
C MET A 364 24.06 26.39 -2.34
N THR A 365 24.72 27.23 -3.15
CA THR A 365 26.01 26.94 -3.77
C THR A 365 26.95 28.13 -3.61
N GLU A 366 28.25 27.89 -3.77
CA GLU A 366 29.23 28.97 -3.84
C GLU A 366 28.96 29.86 -5.06
N GLN A 367 28.78 31.17 -4.83
CA GLN A 367 28.50 32.15 -5.88
C GLN A 367 28.87 33.57 -5.44
N ASN A 368 28.95 34.50 -6.40
CA ASN A 368 29.13 35.91 -6.12
C ASN A 368 27.79 36.63 -6.06
N PHE A 369 27.45 37.22 -4.92
CA PHE A 369 26.24 38.01 -4.72
C PHE A 369 26.56 39.50 -4.87
N THR A 370 26.08 40.11 -5.96
CA THR A 370 26.36 41.52 -6.28
C THR A 370 25.15 42.40 -5.97
N ILE A 371 25.38 43.49 -5.26
CA ILE A 371 24.38 44.49 -4.92
C ILE A 371 24.79 45.80 -5.57
N MET A 372 23.86 46.41 -6.31
CA MET A 372 24.02 47.71 -6.94
C MET A 372 23.12 48.73 -6.26
N VAL A 373 23.68 49.88 -5.89
CA VAL A 373 22.97 51.01 -5.28
C VAL A 373 22.95 52.17 -6.25
N LYS A 374 21.76 52.68 -6.54
CA LYS A 374 21.54 53.88 -7.35
C LYS A 374 20.73 54.90 -6.58
N VAL A 375 20.83 56.15 -6.99
CA VAL A 375 19.89 57.22 -6.61
C VAL A 375 19.47 57.92 -7.88
N ALA A 376 18.15 58.01 -8.13
CA ALA A 376 17.59 58.64 -9.32
C ALA A 376 18.25 58.14 -10.62
N GLY A 377 18.47 56.82 -10.73
CA GLY A 377 19.09 56.18 -11.89
C GLY A 377 20.62 56.24 -11.97
N THR A 378 21.30 57.01 -11.12
CA THR A 378 22.76 57.17 -11.12
C THR A 378 23.42 56.26 -10.08
N PRO A 379 24.54 55.56 -10.39
CA PRO A 379 25.30 54.79 -9.41
C PRO A 379 25.72 55.62 -8.19
N PHE A 380 25.58 55.05 -6.99
CA PHE A 380 25.92 55.72 -5.74
C PHE A 380 27.15 55.06 -5.09
N PRO A 381 28.35 55.67 -5.20
CA PRO A 381 29.56 55.17 -4.54
C PRO A 381 29.56 55.42 -3.03
N GLY A 382 30.23 54.55 -2.27
CA GLY A 382 30.43 54.72 -0.83
C GLY A 382 29.22 54.38 0.05
N ALA A 383 28.16 53.78 -0.49
CA ALA A 383 27.08 53.23 0.31
C ALA A 383 27.58 52.01 1.08
N GLN A 384 27.34 51.97 2.39
CA GLN A 384 27.63 50.83 3.24
C GLN A 384 26.56 49.75 3.01
N VAL A 385 27.00 48.56 2.63
CA VAL A 385 26.13 47.40 2.43
C VAL A 385 26.54 46.32 3.40
N CYS A 386 25.56 45.66 4.01
CA CYS A 386 25.75 44.50 4.84
C CYS A 386 24.79 43.40 4.39
N ILE A 387 25.32 42.19 4.24
CA ILE A 387 24.56 40.97 4.05
C ILE A 387 24.71 40.08 5.28
N SER A 388 23.61 39.47 5.70
CA SER A 388 23.65 38.53 6.82
C SER A 388 22.62 37.43 6.67
N MET A 389 23.02 36.19 6.95
CA MET A 389 22.14 35.04 7.03
C MET A 389 22.64 34.09 8.11
N ASP A 390 21.74 33.74 9.03
CA ASP A 390 22.03 32.87 10.18
C ASP A 390 23.30 33.32 10.92
N THR A 391 24.06 32.38 11.52
CA THR A 391 25.38 32.66 12.10
C THR A 391 26.51 32.49 11.08
N LEU A 392 26.20 32.05 9.86
CA LEU A 392 27.19 31.56 8.89
C LEU A 392 27.65 32.61 7.88
N ILE A 393 26.75 33.52 7.49
CA ILE A 393 27.05 34.59 6.53
C ILE A 393 26.94 35.93 7.25
N TYR A 394 28.05 36.65 7.34
CA TYR A 394 28.09 38.06 7.70
C TYR A 394 29.17 38.75 6.87
N GLY A 395 28.74 39.57 5.90
CA GLY A 395 29.64 40.29 5.00
C GLY A 395 29.23 41.74 4.87
N TYR A 396 30.19 42.66 4.93
CA TYR A 396 29.91 44.08 4.72
C TYR A 396 31.01 44.75 3.91
N GLY A 397 30.63 45.81 3.19
CA GLY A 397 31.52 46.53 2.28
C GLY A 397 30.88 47.83 1.80
N GLN A 398 31.64 48.61 1.05
CA GLN A 398 31.14 49.84 0.44
C GLN A 398 31.01 49.68 -1.07
N THR A 399 30.03 50.35 -1.66
CA THR A 399 29.89 50.39 -3.11
C THR A 399 31.05 51.14 -3.77
N ASP A 400 31.53 50.62 -4.88
CA ASP A 400 32.58 51.22 -5.70
C ASP A 400 32.06 52.41 -6.56
N SER A 401 32.90 52.92 -7.47
CA SER A 401 32.51 54.01 -8.41
C SER A 401 31.37 53.64 -9.36
N MET A 402 31.10 52.35 -9.56
CA MET A 402 29.98 51.84 -10.36
C MET A 402 28.74 51.59 -9.50
N GLY A 403 28.77 51.96 -8.22
CA GLY A 403 27.68 51.75 -7.26
C GLY A 403 27.50 50.29 -6.89
N GLN A 404 28.52 49.43 -7.06
CA GLN A 404 28.41 47.99 -6.84
C GLN A 404 29.27 47.52 -5.67
N VAL A 405 28.81 46.46 -5.01
CA VAL A 405 29.60 45.66 -4.07
C VAL A 405 29.27 44.19 -4.28
N THR A 406 30.29 43.34 -4.25
CA THR A 406 30.14 41.89 -4.48
C THR A 406 30.66 41.12 -3.28
N PHE A 407 29.85 40.17 -2.81
CA PHE A 407 30.21 39.26 -1.72
C PHE A 407 30.29 37.82 -2.26
N PRO A 408 31.39 37.09 -2.07
CA PRO A 408 31.37 35.65 -2.26
C PRO A 408 30.49 35.05 -1.17
N ILE A 409 29.49 34.23 -1.50
CA ILE A 409 28.61 33.59 -0.53
C ILE A 409 28.53 32.08 -0.80
N HIS A 410 28.38 31.29 0.25
CA HIS A 410 28.12 29.86 0.15
C HIS A 410 27.09 29.44 1.22
N PRO A 411 25.79 29.75 1.02
CA PRO A 411 24.76 29.38 1.98
C PRO A 411 24.68 27.87 2.17
N GLN A 412 24.65 27.41 3.42
CA GLN A 412 24.59 25.99 3.79
C GLN A 412 23.18 25.52 4.18
N SER A 413 22.23 26.44 4.25
CA SER A 413 20.84 26.22 4.66
C SER A 413 19.89 27.06 3.79
N PRO A 414 18.64 26.62 3.56
CA PRO A 414 17.61 27.49 3.00
C PRO A 414 17.17 28.52 4.04
N GLY A 415 16.74 29.70 3.59
CA GLY A 415 16.32 30.77 4.47
C GLY A 415 16.42 32.14 3.81
N ARG A 416 16.57 33.20 4.62
CA ARG A 416 16.48 34.58 4.12
C ARG A 416 17.79 35.33 4.37
N LEU A 417 18.51 35.63 3.29
CA LEU A 417 19.69 36.50 3.31
C LEU A 417 19.23 37.95 3.41
N GLN A 418 19.45 38.57 4.58
CA GLN A 418 19.12 39.98 4.82
C GLN A 418 20.13 40.89 4.14
N ILE A 419 19.66 42.02 3.64
CA ILE A 419 20.46 43.04 2.98
C ILE A 419 20.11 44.39 3.60
N VAL A 420 21.09 45.07 4.16
CA VAL A 420 20.92 46.44 4.66
C VAL A 420 21.90 47.35 3.93
N VAL A 421 21.37 48.41 3.32
CA VAL A 421 22.18 49.48 2.74
C VAL A 421 21.97 50.74 3.57
N SER A 422 23.04 51.42 3.91
CA SER A 422 23.02 52.71 4.63
C SER A 422 24.19 53.59 4.17
N GLY A 423 24.20 54.87 4.52
CA GLY A 423 25.32 55.74 4.17
C GLY A 423 25.07 57.21 4.46
N LYS A 424 26.07 58.03 4.14
CA LYS A 424 25.98 59.49 4.27
C LYS A 424 24.83 60.02 3.41
N ASN A 425 23.87 60.70 4.03
CA ASN A 425 22.69 61.28 3.37
C ASN A 425 21.92 60.27 2.49
N LEU A 426 21.92 58.99 2.88
CA LEU A 426 21.17 57.93 2.21
C LEU A 426 20.18 57.26 3.19
N LEU A 427 18.87 57.32 2.90
CA LEU A 427 17.87 56.57 3.66
C LEU A 427 18.23 55.08 3.64
N PRO A 428 18.08 54.35 4.75
CA PRO A 428 18.42 52.95 4.75
C PRO A 428 17.47 52.16 3.84
N TYR A 429 18.02 51.16 3.16
CA TYR A 429 17.24 50.13 2.49
C TYR A 429 17.38 48.83 3.28
N ILE A 430 16.25 48.20 3.58
CA ILE A 430 16.19 46.88 4.20
C ILE A 430 15.51 45.97 3.19
N GLY A 431 16.28 45.06 2.61
CA GLY A 431 15.84 44.09 1.63
C GLY A 431 16.31 42.70 2.00
N SER A 432 16.06 41.77 1.09
CA SER A 432 16.46 40.39 1.29
C SER A 432 16.47 39.61 0.00
N CYS A 433 17.24 38.54 -0.01
CA CYS A 433 17.19 37.48 -1.01
C CYS A 433 16.73 36.18 -0.34
N GLU A 434 15.88 35.41 -1.01
CA GLU A 434 15.55 34.04 -0.60
C GLU A 434 16.70 33.10 -0.99
N VAL A 435 17.17 32.32 -0.04
CA VAL A 435 18.11 31.22 -0.27
C VAL A 435 17.30 29.95 -0.36
N VAL A 436 17.35 29.32 -1.53
CA VAL A 436 16.48 28.19 -1.84
C VAL A 436 17.29 26.93 -2.08
N SER A 437 16.75 25.82 -1.58
CA SER A 437 17.19 24.49 -1.96
C SER A 437 16.26 23.97 -3.06
N ARG A 438 16.84 23.33 -4.07
CA ARG A 438 16.12 22.69 -5.16
C ARG A 438 16.59 21.25 -5.25
N ASP A 439 15.76 20.34 -4.79
CA ASP A 439 16.07 18.91 -4.74
C ASP A 439 14.75 18.14 -4.87
N VAL A 440 14.60 17.39 -5.97
CA VAL A 440 13.47 16.49 -6.17
C VAL A 440 13.96 15.08 -6.49
N SER A 441 13.61 14.17 -5.60
CA SER A 441 14.03 12.78 -5.69
C SER A 441 13.02 11.88 -6.40
N CYS A 442 13.55 10.81 -6.98
CA CYS A 442 12.79 9.61 -7.34
C CYS A 442 12.88 8.65 -6.16
N ILE A 443 11.84 8.55 -5.32
CA ILE A 443 11.90 7.70 -4.12
C ILE A 443 11.80 6.22 -4.52
N SER A 444 10.73 5.87 -5.22
CA SER A 444 10.42 4.48 -5.52
C SER A 444 9.46 4.33 -6.68
N ILE A 445 9.57 3.21 -7.38
CA ILE A 445 8.62 2.79 -8.41
C ILE A 445 7.58 1.92 -7.72
N LEU A 446 6.32 2.37 -7.73
CA LEU A 446 5.19 1.68 -7.12
C LEU A 446 4.57 0.67 -8.11
N VAL A 447 4.51 1.04 -9.39
CA VAL A 447 3.98 0.20 -10.47
C VAL A 447 4.85 0.34 -11.73
N PRO A 448 5.24 -0.75 -12.40
CA PRO A 448 5.06 -2.15 -11.99
C PRO A 448 6.00 -2.52 -10.83
N ALA A 449 5.51 -3.35 -9.90
CA ALA A 449 6.30 -3.92 -8.82
C ALA A 449 6.12 -5.44 -8.76
N GLY A 450 7.16 -6.17 -8.35
CA GLY A 450 7.10 -7.62 -8.17
C GLY A 450 6.91 -8.38 -9.47
N THR A 451 5.76 -9.05 -9.63
CA THR A 451 5.45 -9.89 -10.79
C THR A 451 4.19 -9.42 -11.50
N VAL A 452 4.29 -9.19 -12.81
CA VAL A 452 3.17 -8.79 -13.68
C VAL A 452 2.93 -9.90 -14.70
N ASP A 453 1.67 -10.26 -14.95
CA ASP A 453 1.33 -11.29 -15.94
C ASP A 453 1.41 -10.75 -17.37
N SER A 454 1.92 -11.55 -18.32
CA SER A 454 2.04 -11.14 -19.72
C SER A 454 0.68 -10.71 -20.32
N GLY A 455 0.67 -9.69 -21.16
CA GLY A 455 -0.55 -9.07 -21.71
C GLY A 455 -1.26 -8.10 -20.76
N THR A 456 -0.89 -8.03 -19.47
CA THR A 456 -1.47 -7.06 -18.53
C THR A 456 -1.14 -5.64 -18.96
N VAL A 457 -2.17 -4.78 -18.98
CA VAL A 457 -2.01 -3.33 -19.13
C VAL A 457 -1.79 -2.73 -17.74
N VAL A 458 -0.68 -2.06 -17.54
CA VAL A 458 -0.36 -1.34 -16.31
C VAL A 458 -0.16 0.14 -16.63
N TYR A 459 -0.48 1.00 -15.67
CA TYR A 459 -0.15 2.43 -15.71
C TYR A 459 1.02 2.61 -14.73
N PRO A 460 2.25 2.83 -15.22
CA PRO A 460 3.39 2.94 -14.32
C PRO A 460 3.19 4.11 -13.35
N VAL A 461 3.54 3.89 -12.08
CA VAL A 461 3.39 4.88 -11.01
C VAL A 461 4.71 4.99 -10.27
N VAL A 462 5.16 6.23 -10.06
CA VAL A 462 6.36 6.54 -9.29
C VAL A 462 6.02 7.51 -8.17
N LYS A 463 6.61 7.26 -7.00
CA LYS A 463 6.61 8.17 -5.87
C LYS A 463 7.84 9.06 -5.92
N LEU A 464 7.62 10.36 -5.85
CA LEU A 464 8.62 11.42 -5.85
C LEU A 464 8.56 12.14 -4.50
N PHE A 465 9.66 12.81 -4.13
CA PHE A 465 9.69 13.72 -2.98
C PHE A 465 10.37 15.02 -3.38
N ASN A 466 9.88 16.14 -2.86
CA ASN A 466 10.57 17.43 -2.97
C ASN A 466 11.27 17.74 -1.64
N TYR A 467 12.58 17.51 -1.58
CA TYR A 467 13.43 17.89 -0.44
C TYR A 467 13.81 19.37 -0.47
N GLY A 468 13.59 20.04 -1.60
CA GLY A 468 13.82 21.47 -1.76
C GLY A 468 12.86 22.34 -0.95
N SER A 469 13.17 23.63 -0.88
CA SER A 469 12.38 24.62 -0.14
C SER A 469 11.33 25.35 -1.00
N ARG A 470 11.20 25.00 -2.28
CA ARG A 470 10.28 25.65 -3.23
C ARG A 470 9.28 24.68 -3.84
N THR A 471 8.14 25.23 -4.25
CA THR A 471 7.23 24.53 -5.15
C THR A 471 7.89 24.38 -6.53
N GLU A 472 8.00 23.15 -7.03
CA GLU A 472 8.73 22.86 -8.28
C GLU A 472 7.81 22.32 -9.39
N THR A 473 8.24 22.55 -10.64
CA THR A 473 7.62 21.96 -11.84
C THR A 473 8.73 21.42 -12.72
N TYR A 474 8.68 20.12 -13.03
CA TYR A 474 9.78 19.42 -13.66
C TYR A 474 9.33 18.17 -14.43
N PRO A 475 10.04 17.80 -15.51
CA PRO A 475 9.78 16.57 -16.22
C PRO A 475 10.27 15.36 -15.42
N VAL A 476 9.58 14.24 -15.58
CA VAL A 476 9.93 12.94 -15.01
C VAL A 476 9.92 11.94 -16.16
N PHE A 477 11.01 11.19 -16.29
CA PHE A 477 11.25 10.27 -17.39
C PHE A 477 11.16 8.83 -16.89
N MET A 478 10.32 8.02 -17.54
CA MET A 478 10.12 6.62 -17.25
C MET A 478 10.62 5.76 -18.41
N HIS A 479 11.47 4.79 -18.09
CA HIS A 479 11.94 3.76 -19.01
C HIS A 479 11.61 2.37 -18.48
N ILE A 480 11.02 1.51 -19.31
CA ILE A 480 10.80 0.09 -19.03
C ILE A 480 11.44 -0.71 -20.17
N GLY A 481 12.59 -1.35 -19.88
CA GLY A 481 13.45 -1.96 -20.89
C GLY A 481 13.83 -0.98 -22.02
N SER A 482 14.06 -1.49 -23.22
CA SER A 482 14.34 -0.70 -24.42
C SER A 482 13.09 -0.21 -25.16
N GLU A 483 11.90 -0.71 -24.80
CA GLU A 483 10.69 -0.58 -25.62
C GLU A 483 9.72 0.52 -25.14
N TYR A 484 9.80 0.92 -23.87
CA TYR A 484 8.93 1.94 -23.30
C TYR A 484 9.77 3.09 -22.75
N ALA A 485 9.60 4.27 -23.34
CA ALA A 485 10.19 5.54 -22.89
C ALA A 485 9.10 6.62 -22.94
N ARG A 486 8.71 7.16 -21.79
CA ARG A 486 7.69 8.21 -21.67
C ARG A 486 8.13 9.27 -20.68
N SER A 487 7.65 10.49 -20.88
CA SER A 487 7.88 11.62 -19.97
C SER A 487 6.54 12.21 -19.55
N GLU A 488 6.42 12.53 -18.28
CA GLU A 488 5.30 13.31 -17.74
C GLU A 488 5.84 14.53 -16.99
N THR A 489 5.01 15.54 -16.78
CA THR A 489 5.42 16.76 -16.06
C THR A 489 4.70 16.83 -14.72
N VAL A 490 5.47 16.87 -13.63
CA VAL A 490 4.94 17.21 -12.31
C VAL A 490 4.75 18.72 -12.27
N GLN A 491 3.56 19.17 -11.90
CA GLN A 491 3.25 20.59 -11.71
C GLN A 491 3.01 20.87 -10.22
N PHE A 492 3.54 22.01 -9.76
CA PHE A 492 3.29 22.54 -8.41
C PHE A 492 3.63 21.58 -7.25
N HIS A 493 4.70 20.81 -7.34
CA HIS A 493 5.13 19.90 -6.26
C HIS A 493 5.58 20.68 -5.04
N GLN A 494 4.81 20.62 -3.95
CA GLN A 494 5.09 21.41 -2.75
C GLN A 494 6.36 20.91 -2.01
N PRO A 495 7.09 21.81 -1.32
CA PRO A 495 8.22 21.44 -0.46
C PRO A 495 7.84 20.40 0.60
N ASN A 496 8.75 19.48 0.91
CA ASN A 496 8.57 18.44 1.95
C ASN A 496 7.30 17.59 1.79
N THR A 497 6.87 17.36 0.55
CA THR A 497 5.71 16.51 0.26
C THR A 497 6.05 15.39 -0.71
N ASP A 498 5.21 14.37 -0.66
CA ASP A 498 5.20 13.26 -1.60
C ASP A 498 4.39 13.65 -2.85
N TYR A 499 4.78 13.14 -4.03
CA TYR A 499 3.95 13.20 -5.23
C TYR A 499 3.97 11.88 -5.98
N GLU A 500 2.79 11.33 -6.27
CA GLU A 500 2.63 10.15 -7.12
C GLU A 500 2.26 10.57 -8.54
N ILE A 501 3.12 10.25 -9.51
CA ILE A 501 2.86 10.52 -10.92
C ILE A 501 2.53 9.24 -11.67
N VAL A 502 1.47 9.30 -12.48
CA VAL A 502 0.98 8.19 -13.30
C VAL A 502 1.39 8.41 -14.75
N PHE A 503 2.06 7.43 -15.34
CA PHE A 503 2.45 7.44 -16.74
C PHE A 503 1.39 6.76 -17.64
N PRO A 504 1.42 7.01 -18.96
CA PRO A 504 0.55 6.35 -19.93
C PRO A 504 0.66 4.82 -19.89
N ARG A 505 -0.31 4.14 -20.51
CA ARG A 505 -0.39 2.68 -20.49
C ARG A 505 0.90 2.01 -21.00
N PHE A 506 1.41 1.04 -20.25
CA PHE A 506 2.41 0.05 -20.66
C PHE A 506 1.72 -1.32 -20.75
N THR A 507 2.04 -2.13 -21.75
CA THR A 507 1.50 -3.50 -21.87
C THR A 507 2.64 -4.49 -21.77
N ALA A 508 2.63 -5.30 -20.71
CA ALA A 508 3.71 -6.24 -20.39
C ALA A 508 3.69 -7.45 -21.35
N GLN A 509 4.25 -7.35 -22.56
CA GLN A 509 4.16 -8.42 -23.56
C GLN A 509 5.28 -9.46 -23.41
N GLN A 510 6.53 -9.00 -23.39
CA GLN A 510 7.70 -9.87 -23.43
C GLN A 510 8.05 -10.44 -22.06
N ARG A 511 8.25 -11.75 -22.00
CA ARG A 511 8.53 -12.53 -20.78
C ARG A 511 9.93 -12.27 -20.22
N GLY A 512 10.11 -12.38 -18.90
CA GLY A 512 11.43 -12.38 -18.25
C GLY A 512 11.59 -11.28 -17.19
N SER A 513 12.83 -11.07 -16.75
CA SER A 513 13.17 -9.99 -15.82
C SER A 513 13.31 -8.67 -16.57
N TRP A 514 12.57 -7.67 -16.14
CA TRP A 514 12.58 -6.33 -16.70
C TRP A 514 13.04 -5.33 -15.66
N GLN A 515 13.87 -4.39 -16.10
CA GLN A 515 14.22 -3.23 -15.30
C GLN A 515 13.30 -2.08 -15.69
N VAL A 516 12.72 -1.44 -14.68
CA VAL A 516 12.04 -0.15 -14.79
C VAL A 516 12.89 0.88 -14.09
N THR A 517 13.13 2.00 -14.76
CA THR A 517 13.94 3.09 -14.23
C THR A 517 13.19 4.39 -14.43
N CYS A 518 13.16 5.21 -13.40
CA CYS A 518 12.56 6.53 -13.44
C CYS A 518 13.60 7.56 -13.01
N SER A 519 13.54 8.74 -13.62
CA SER A 519 14.42 9.85 -13.26
C SER A 519 13.69 11.20 -13.29
N THR A 520 14.03 12.08 -12.36
CA THR A 520 13.60 13.48 -12.35
C THR A 520 14.52 14.33 -13.22
N GLY A 521 13.98 15.38 -13.84
CA GLY A 521 14.71 16.31 -14.72
C GLY A 521 14.65 17.75 -14.25
N LEU A 522 14.73 17.99 -12.94
CA LEU A 522 14.81 19.35 -12.40
C LEU A 522 16.15 19.99 -12.76
N ALA A 523 16.11 21.18 -13.37
CA ALA A 523 17.33 21.92 -13.69
C ALA A 523 17.98 22.47 -12.42
N GLN A 524 19.31 22.32 -12.30
CA GLN A 524 20.09 22.72 -11.13
C GLN A 524 19.64 22.04 -9.83
N ASP A 525 19.21 20.78 -9.94
CA ASP A 525 18.99 19.92 -8.77
C ASP A 525 20.30 19.74 -7.98
N GLN A 526 20.23 19.88 -6.67
CA GLN A 526 21.38 19.88 -5.78
C GLN A 526 21.87 18.48 -5.40
N HIS A 527 21.01 17.45 -5.51
CA HIS A 527 21.32 16.08 -5.11
C HIS A 527 21.08 15.09 -6.26
N PRO A 528 21.85 15.19 -7.36
CA PRO A 528 21.65 14.40 -8.57
C PRO A 528 21.72 12.89 -8.34
N GLU A 529 22.34 12.42 -7.26
CA GLU A 529 22.38 11.02 -6.85
C GLU A 529 20.99 10.44 -6.50
N ASN A 530 20.03 11.26 -6.05
CA ASN A 530 18.69 10.83 -5.65
C ASN A 530 17.67 10.96 -6.81
N ASN A 531 18.08 11.53 -7.94
CA ASN A 531 17.21 11.83 -9.08
C ASN A 531 16.75 10.57 -9.81
N ARG A 532 17.37 9.41 -9.57
CA ARG A 532 17.09 8.17 -10.27
C ARG A 532 16.75 7.05 -9.31
N CYS A 533 15.61 6.42 -9.55
CA CYS A 533 15.24 5.16 -8.91
C CYS A 533 15.06 4.06 -9.96
N SER A 534 15.40 2.83 -9.57
CA SER A 534 15.28 1.65 -10.43
C SER A 534 14.67 0.52 -9.64
N ALA A 535 13.78 -0.23 -10.28
CA ALA A 535 13.22 -1.44 -9.73
C ALA A 535 13.27 -2.54 -10.79
N ASN A 536 13.34 -3.78 -10.34
CA ASN A 536 13.16 -4.92 -11.20
C ASN A 536 11.76 -5.47 -10.97
N PHE A 537 11.10 -5.82 -12.06
CA PHE A 537 9.87 -6.58 -12.01
C PHE A 537 9.97 -7.73 -13.00
N PHE A 538 9.19 -8.77 -12.75
CA PHE A 538 9.21 -9.97 -13.56
C PHE A 538 7.93 -10.06 -14.37
N ILE A 539 8.05 -10.09 -15.70
CA ILE A 539 6.91 -10.38 -16.57
C ILE A 539 6.78 -11.89 -16.64
N ARG A 540 5.79 -12.39 -15.90
CA ARG A 540 5.47 -13.81 -15.83
C ARG A 540 4.58 -14.22 -17.00
N VAL A 541 5.01 -15.29 -17.67
CA VAL A 541 4.18 -16.08 -18.56
C VAL A 541 3.81 -17.37 -17.85
N ARG A 542 2.51 -17.59 -17.72
CA ARG A 542 1.93 -18.84 -17.24
C ARG A 542 1.35 -19.60 -18.43
N ASP A 543 2.00 -20.69 -18.80
CA ASP A 543 1.58 -21.51 -19.93
C ASP A 543 2.05 -22.95 -19.73
N VAL A 544 1.11 -23.87 -19.53
CA VAL A 544 1.40 -25.30 -19.44
C VAL A 544 0.49 -26.08 -20.38
N GLY A 545 1.07 -26.62 -21.44
CA GLY A 545 0.32 -27.35 -22.46
C GLY A 545 0.39 -28.86 -22.30
N ALA A 546 -0.71 -29.54 -22.63
CA ALA A 546 -0.73 -30.98 -22.84
C ALA A 546 -0.16 -31.28 -24.23
N THR A 547 0.97 -32.00 -24.31
CA THR A 547 1.70 -32.16 -25.57
C THR A 547 1.34 -33.44 -26.30
N LYS A 548 1.15 -34.55 -25.58
CA LYS A 548 0.90 -35.87 -26.17
C LYS A 548 0.15 -36.81 -25.22
N ILE A 549 -0.66 -37.71 -25.76
CA ILE A 549 -1.22 -38.86 -25.03
C ILE A 549 -0.38 -40.09 -25.39
N LEU A 550 0.13 -40.79 -24.40
CA LEU A 550 0.94 -42.01 -24.59
C LEU A 550 0.09 -43.26 -24.44
N VAL A 551 -0.72 -43.32 -23.38
CA VAL A 551 -1.58 -44.46 -23.03
C VAL A 551 -2.92 -43.91 -22.53
N PRO A 552 -4.06 -44.43 -23.00
CA PRO A 552 -4.24 -45.52 -23.97
C PRO A 552 -3.95 -45.13 -25.42
N SER A 553 -3.50 -46.10 -26.21
CA SER A 553 -3.44 -46.02 -27.68
C SER A 553 -3.77 -47.39 -28.30
N GLY A 554 -4.38 -47.41 -29.49
CA GLY A 554 -4.71 -48.66 -30.18
C GLY A 554 -5.94 -49.39 -29.62
N SER A 555 -5.83 -50.71 -29.41
CA SER A 555 -6.94 -51.58 -28.98
C SER A 555 -6.61 -52.41 -27.73
N TYR A 556 -7.58 -52.58 -26.84
CA TYR A 556 -7.48 -53.36 -25.60
C TYR A 556 -8.65 -54.36 -25.48
N THR A 557 -8.57 -55.30 -24.55
CA THR A 557 -9.68 -56.21 -24.20
C THR A 557 -10.40 -55.73 -22.93
N PRO A 558 -11.69 -56.03 -22.73
CA PRO A 558 -12.37 -55.82 -21.45
C PRO A 558 -11.58 -56.47 -20.32
N GLY A 559 -11.46 -55.79 -19.19
CA GLY A 559 -10.61 -56.21 -18.07
C GLY A 559 -9.13 -55.85 -18.23
N ALA A 560 -8.70 -55.28 -19.35
CA ALA A 560 -7.33 -54.78 -19.48
C ALA A 560 -7.10 -53.65 -18.46
N VAL A 561 -6.13 -53.87 -17.57
CA VAL A 561 -5.59 -52.83 -16.69
C VAL A 561 -4.60 -52.02 -17.51
N ILE A 562 -4.96 -50.78 -17.78
CA ILE A 562 -4.04 -49.81 -18.40
C ILE A 562 -3.56 -48.84 -17.34
N THR A 563 -2.34 -48.37 -17.47
CA THR A 563 -1.82 -47.26 -16.67
C THR A 563 -1.78 -46.03 -17.58
N PRO A 564 -2.78 -45.14 -17.54
CA PRO A 564 -2.84 -44.01 -18.44
C PRO A 564 -1.61 -43.13 -18.28
N ALA A 565 -1.13 -42.59 -19.40
CA ALA A 565 0.05 -41.75 -19.42
C ALA A 565 -0.06 -40.68 -20.50
N ALA A 566 0.37 -39.47 -20.18
CA ALA A 566 0.41 -38.35 -21.11
C ALA A 566 1.60 -37.42 -20.78
N CYS A 567 1.89 -36.52 -21.69
CA CYS A 567 3.02 -35.60 -21.63
C CYS A 567 2.54 -34.17 -21.43
N TRP A 568 3.26 -33.42 -20.60
CA TRP A 568 3.05 -31.98 -20.41
C TRP A 568 4.36 -31.23 -20.62
N GLN A 569 4.25 -29.95 -20.99
CA GLN A 569 5.38 -29.05 -21.09
C GLN A 569 5.01 -27.70 -20.48
N ASN A 570 5.91 -27.16 -19.67
CA ASN A 570 5.81 -25.79 -19.17
C ASN A 570 6.42 -24.83 -20.20
N TYR A 571 5.56 -24.22 -21.01
CA TYR A 571 5.92 -23.18 -21.97
C TYR A 571 6.06 -21.80 -21.31
N GLY A 572 5.73 -21.68 -20.03
CA GLY A 572 5.88 -20.46 -19.23
C GLY A 572 7.32 -20.18 -18.82
N ASN A 573 7.51 -19.13 -18.01
CA ASN A 573 8.82 -18.73 -17.48
C ASN A 573 8.89 -18.76 -15.94
N VAL A 574 7.91 -19.39 -15.28
CA VAL A 574 7.91 -19.66 -13.83
C VAL A 574 7.64 -21.12 -13.55
N ASN A 575 8.00 -21.58 -12.34
CA ASN A 575 7.56 -22.88 -11.86
C ASN A 575 6.02 -22.93 -11.89
N ALA A 576 5.48 -23.93 -12.58
CA ALA A 576 4.05 -24.14 -12.67
C ALA A 576 3.67 -25.31 -11.80
N THR A 577 2.91 -25.05 -10.74
CA THR A 577 2.16 -26.08 -10.01
C THR A 577 0.75 -26.12 -10.58
N PHE A 578 0.42 -27.20 -11.27
CA PHE A 578 -0.83 -27.34 -12.02
C PHE A 578 -1.40 -28.73 -11.86
N GLN A 579 -2.69 -28.86 -12.17
CA GLN A 579 -3.36 -30.15 -12.18
C GLN A 579 -3.34 -30.70 -13.60
N ALA A 580 -2.59 -31.76 -13.82
CA ALA A 580 -2.68 -32.59 -15.01
C ALA A 580 -3.88 -33.51 -14.85
N TRP A 581 -4.89 -33.36 -15.70
CA TRP A 581 -6.08 -34.21 -15.69
C TRP A 581 -6.01 -35.19 -16.85
N LEU A 582 -6.44 -36.44 -16.60
CA LEU A 582 -6.69 -37.42 -17.64
C LEU A 582 -8.09 -38.01 -17.45
N ILE A 583 -8.86 -38.00 -18.52
CA ILE A 583 -10.26 -38.42 -18.54
C ILE A 583 -10.42 -39.43 -19.67
N ILE A 584 -11.14 -40.52 -19.40
CA ILE A 584 -11.57 -41.46 -20.44
C ILE A 584 -13.09 -41.54 -20.42
N GLU A 585 -13.69 -41.37 -21.60
CA GLU A 585 -15.13 -41.40 -21.82
C GLU A 585 -15.47 -42.44 -22.89
N SER A 586 -16.58 -43.16 -22.73
CA SER A 586 -17.12 -44.05 -23.75
C SER A 586 -17.79 -43.27 -24.89
N SER A 587 -18.03 -43.92 -26.03
CA SER A 587 -18.78 -43.34 -27.16
C SER A 587 -20.20 -42.88 -26.80
N GLY A 588 -20.79 -43.40 -25.72
CA GLY A 588 -22.07 -42.95 -25.16
C GLY A 588 -21.97 -41.74 -24.23
N GLY A 589 -20.78 -41.17 -24.06
CA GLY A 589 -20.53 -40.00 -23.19
C GLY A 589 -20.36 -40.32 -21.71
N ALA A 590 -20.34 -41.61 -21.32
CA ALA A 590 -20.13 -42.01 -19.94
C ALA A 590 -18.65 -41.89 -19.57
N ARG A 591 -18.33 -41.12 -18.54
CA ARG A 591 -16.97 -40.99 -18.00
C ARG A 591 -16.63 -42.21 -17.15
N ILE A 592 -15.64 -42.98 -17.58
CA ILE A 592 -15.23 -44.23 -16.93
C ILE A 592 -13.91 -44.10 -16.16
N TYR A 593 -13.12 -43.09 -16.48
CA TYR A 593 -11.89 -42.79 -15.76
C TYR A 593 -11.74 -41.29 -15.61
N VAL A 594 -11.33 -40.88 -14.42
CA VAL A 594 -10.82 -39.55 -14.14
C VAL A 594 -9.74 -39.69 -13.09
N ASP A 595 -8.56 -39.20 -13.42
CA ASP A 595 -7.52 -39.03 -12.43
C ASP A 595 -6.86 -37.67 -12.65
N ARG A 596 -6.26 -37.18 -11.58
CA ARG A 596 -5.48 -35.97 -11.61
C ARG A 596 -4.16 -36.20 -10.90
N GLN A 597 -3.14 -35.51 -11.40
CA GLN A 597 -1.89 -35.36 -10.69
C GLN A 597 -1.57 -33.88 -10.57
N ASP A 598 -1.14 -33.51 -9.38
CA ASP A 598 -0.58 -32.20 -9.13
C ASP A 598 0.90 -32.30 -9.48
N LEU A 599 1.31 -31.61 -10.54
CA LEU A 599 2.69 -31.58 -11.01
C LEU A 599 3.29 -30.22 -10.73
N THR A 600 4.58 -30.19 -10.44
CA THR A 600 5.36 -28.96 -10.42
C THR A 600 6.47 -29.08 -11.44
N MET A 601 6.46 -28.21 -12.45
CA MET A 601 7.45 -28.20 -13.53
C MET A 601 8.17 -26.86 -13.57
N ALA A 602 9.50 -26.88 -13.71
CA ALA A 602 10.28 -25.67 -13.91
C ALA A 602 10.07 -25.12 -15.34
N PRO A 603 10.43 -23.87 -15.61
CA PRO A 603 10.33 -23.28 -16.95
C PRO A 603 11.06 -24.10 -18.02
N GLY A 604 10.39 -24.40 -19.12
CA GLY A 604 10.99 -25.17 -20.23
C GLY A 604 11.05 -26.68 -19.99
N ASP A 605 10.78 -27.16 -18.77
CA ASP A 605 10.69 -28.58 -18.50
C ASP A 605 9.60 -29.21 -19.37
N SER A 606 9.91 -30.41 -19.85
CA SER A 606 8.95 -31.33 -20.44
C SER A 606 8.91 -32.57 -19.58
N GLU A 607 7.73 -32.99 -19.15
CA GLU A 607 7.55 -34.27 -18.48
C GLU A 607 6.96 -35.24 -19.51
N PRO A 608 7.79 -36.10 -20.13
CA PRO A 608 7.36 -36.94 -21.22
C PRO A 608 6.52 -38.13 -20.75
N SER A 609 6.39 -38.40 -19.45
CA SER A 609 5.62 -39.55 -18.95
C SER A 609 4.99 -39.29 -17.59
N VAL A 610 3.92 -38.50 -17.55
CA VAL A 610 3.07 -38.40 -16.36
C VAL A 610 2.21 -39.66 -16.30
N ILE A 611 2.48 -40.53 -15.33
CA ILE A 611 1.85 -41.84 -15.17
C ILE A 611 0.73 -41.74 -14.14
N PHE A 612 -0.51 -41.93 -14.55
CA PHE A 612 -1.69 -41.85 -13.68
C PHE A 612 -2.01 -43.20 -13.02
N ARG A 613 -2.96 -43.20 -12.07
CA ARG A 613 -3.41 -44.44 -11.42
C ARG A 613 -3.92 -45.43 -12.46
N PRO A 614 -3.57 -46.73 -12.37
CA PRO A 614 -4.10 -47.74 -13.25
C PRO A 614 -5.64 -47.75 -13.26
N CYS A 615 -6.22 -48.09 -14.41
CA CYS A 615 -7.66 -48.30 -14.53
C CYS A 615 -7.98 -49.51 -15.40
N THR A 616 -9.10 -50.13 -15.08
CA THR A 616 -9.58 -51.32 -15.78
C THR A 616 -10.63 -50.91 -16.80
N LEU A 617 -10.41 -51.27 -18.06
CA LEU A 617 -11.35 -51.01 -19.14
C LEU A 617 -12.46 -52.07 -19.11
N SER A 618 -13.61 -51.76 -18.52
CA SER A 618 -14.62 -52.77 -18.15
C SER A 618 -15.61 -53.16 -19.26
N SER A 619 -15.82 -52.31 -20.26
CA SER A 619 -16.79 -52.57 -21.34
C SER A 619 -16.16 -52.46 -22.74
N SER A 620 -16.66 -53.25 -23.68
CA SER A 620 -16.24 -53.13 -25.07
C SER A 620 -16.84 -51.87 -25.72
N GLY A 621 -16.14 -51.30 -26.69
CA GLY A 621 -16.58 -50.09 -27.40
C GLY A 621 -15.43 -49.14 -27.77
N THR A 622 -15.76 -48.04 -28.43
CA THR A 622 -14.82 -46.95 -28.71
C THR A 622 -14.81 -45.96 -27.55
N TYR A 623 -13.61 -45.51 -27.19
CA TYR A 623 -13.38 -44.57 -26.10
C TYR A 623 -12.58 -43.36 -26.58
N VAL A 624 -12.83 -42.22 -25.95
CA VAL A 624 -12.06 -41.00 -26.10
C VAL A 624 -11.27 -40.78 -24.83
N VAL A 625 -9.94 -40.73 -24.94
CA VAL A 625 -9.07 -40.23 -23.88
C VAL A 625 -8.81 -38.74 -24.13
N ARG A 626 -8.89 -37.95 -23.07
CA ARG A 626 -8.51 -36.54 -23.07
C ARG A 626 -7.53 -36.29 -21.93
N CYS A 627 -6.46 -35.57 -22.23
CA CYS A 627 -5.63 -34.98 -21.19
C CYS A 627 -5.76 -33.46 -21.25
N SER A 628 -5.78 -32.83 -20.08
CA SER A 628 -5.94 -31.38 -19.98
C SER A 628 -5.16 -30.79 -18.81
N THR A 629 -4.70 -29.55 -18.99
CA THR A 629 -4.08 -28.76 -17.95
C THR A 629 -5.14 -27.92 -17.23
N TYR A 630 -5.15 -27.95 -15.89
CA TYR A 630 -5.74 -26.90 -15.08
C TYR A 630 -4.64 -26.16 -14.32
N TYR A 631 -4.21 -25.03 -14.88
CA TYR A 631 -3.29 -24.09 -14.26
C TYR A 631 -4.00 -22.73 -14.13
N PRO A 632 -4.23 -22.22 -12.91
CA PRO A 632 -4.88 -20.92 -12.73
C PRO A 632 -4.13 -19.81 -13.46
N TYR A 633 -4.85 -18.98 -14.21
CA TYR A 633 -4.31 -17.87 -15.00
C TYR A 633 -3.34 -18.31 -16.12
N ASP A 634 -3.49 -19.55 -16.62
CA ASP A 634 -2.87 -19.97 -17.87
C ASP A 634 -3.28 -19.05 -19.02
N GLN A 635 -2.28 -18.58 -19.78
CA GLN A 635 -2.45 -17.49 -20.74
C GLN A 635 -2.64 -17.98 -22.18
N VAL A 636 -2.46 -19.28 -22.45
CA VAL A 636 -2.52 -19.85 -23.80
C VAL A 636 -3.48 -21.04 -23.81
N SER A 637 -4.78 -20.75 -23.80
CA SER A 637 -5.80 -21.79 -23.65
C SER A 637 -5.84 -22.84 -24.78
N SER A 638 -5.22 -22.57 -25.94
CA SER A 638 -5.25 -23.45 -27.11
C SER A 638 -4.44 -24.73 -26.97
N ASN A 639 -3.45 -24.79 -26.08
CA ASN A 639 -2.62 -25.99 -25.86
C ASN A 639 -3.02 -26.77 -24.59
N ASN A 640 -4.06 -26.32 -23.88
CA ASN A 640 -4.47 -26.90 -22.59
C ASN A 640 -5.19 -28.23 -22.69
N CYS A 641 -5.51 -28.72 -23.90
CA CYS A 641 -6.26 -29.95 -24.10
C CYS A 641 -5.73 -30.75 -25.29
N ARG A 642 -5.63 -32.07 -25.13
CA ARG A 642 -5.45 -33.04 -26.23
C ARG A 642 -6.49 -34.15 -26.11
N SER A 643 -6.81 -34.78 -27.24
CA SER A 643 -7.75 -35.90 -27.30
C SER A 643 -7.26 -36.95 -28.28
N ALA A 644 -7.52 -38.21 -27.97
CA ALA A 644 -7.25 -39.36 -28.85
C ALA A 644 -8.33 -40.43 -28.64
N ASN A 645 -8.50 -41.31 -29.63
CA ASN A 645 -9.46 -42.41 -29.59
C ASN A 645 -8.73 -43.76 -29.44
N PHE A 646 -9.36 -44.71 -28.75
CA PHE A 646 -8.93 -46.11 -28.66
C PHE A 646 -10.14 -47.05 -28.57
N ILE A 647 -9.95 -48.36 -28.76
CA ILE A 647 -11.05 -49.34 -28.83
C ILE A 647 -10.85 -50.46 -27.79
N VAL A 648 -11.93 -50.95 -27.20
CA VAL A 648 -11.94 -52.12 -26.31
C VAL A 648 -12.79 -53.24 -26.94
N THR A 649 -12.23 -54.42 -27.22
CA THR A 649 -12.88 -55.49 -28.03
C THR A 649 -13.42 -56.66 -27.17
N PRO A 650 -14.69 -57.12 -27.31
CA PRO A 650 -15.33 -58.11 -26.41
C PRO A 650 -14.55 -59.42 -26.21
N LEU A 651 -14.58 -59.98 -24.99
CA LEU A 651 -13.86 -61.22 -24.62
C LEU A 651 -14.61 -62.53 -24.96
N TRP A 652 -15.95 -62.54 -25.01
CA TRP A 652 -16.75 -63.77 -25.16
C TRP A 652 -17.93 -63.57 -26.13
N ASN A 653 -18.37 -64.68 -26.74
CA ASN A 653 -19.55 -64.71 -27.60
C ASN A 653 -20.84 -64.54 -26.80
N ASN A 654 -21.86 -63.98 -27.43
CA ASN A 654 -23.16 -63.74 -26.81
C ASN A 654 -23.95 -65.03 -26.55
N GLY A 655 -24.86 -65.01 -25.56
CA GLY A 655 -25.76 -66.11 -25.20
C GLY A 655 -25.29 -66.96 -24.00
N TRP A 656 -26.04 -68.02 -23.70
CA TRP A 656 -25.72 -68.96 -22.62
C TRP A 656 -24.66 -70.00 -23.03
N GLN A 657 -23.65 -70.20 -22.20
CA GLN A 657 -22.63 -71.23 -22.33
C GLN A 657 -22.39 -71.88 -20.97
N GLU A 658 -22.33 -73.21 -20.92
CA GLU A 658 -21.86 -73.91 -19.73
C GLU A 658 -20.36 -73.68 -19.59
N VAL A 659 -19.95 -73.18 -18.43
CA VAL A 659 -18.53 -73.04 -18.07
C VAL A 659 -18.12 -74.20 -17.17
N LEU A 660 -16.87 -74.23 -16.71
CA LEU A 660 -16.41 -75.33 -15.85
C LEU A 660 -17.35 -75.50 -14.65
N SER A 661 -17.95 -76.69 -14.55
CA SER A 661 -18.87 -77.04 -13.46
C SER A 661 -18.18 -76.99 -12.11
N MET A 662 -18.95 -76.67 -11.07
CA MET A 662 -18.49 -76.65 -9.70
C MET A 662 -17.88 -78.01 -9.29
N PRO A 663 -16.75 -78.06 -8.56
CA PRO A 663 -16.09 -79.32 -8.24
C PRO A 663 -16.98 -80.28 -7.45
N ALA A 664 -16.86 -81.60 -7.64
CA ALA A 664 -17.61 -82.59 -6.85
C ALA A 664 -17.05 -82.75 -5.43
N ALA A 665 -15.72 -82.84 -5.30
CA ALA A 665 -15.01 -82.86 -4.01
C ALA A 665 -15.23 -81.54 -3.23
N PRO A 666 -15.06 -81.52 -1.89
CA PRO A 666 -14.71 -82.65 -1.03
C PRO A 666 -15.92 -83.54 -0.67
N SER A 667 -17.14 -82.98 -0.55
CA SER A 667 -18.28 -83.75 -0.04
C SER A 667 -18.92 -84.72 -1.03
N GLY A 668 -18.65 -84.58 -2.33
CA GLY A 668 -19.39 -85.28 -3.40
C GLY A 668 -20.84 -84.83 -3.55
N SER A 669 -21.32 -83.88 -2.74
CA SER A 669 -22.70 -83.42 -2.78
C SER A 669 -22.95 -82.49 -3.97
N PRO A 670 -24.14 -82.57 -4.60
CA PRO A 670 -24.50 -81.64 -5.67
C PRO A 670 -25.04 -80.31 -5.10
N VAL A 671 -25.12 -79.28 -5.95
CA VAL A 671 -25.71 -77.97 -5.61
C VAL A 671 -27.21 -78.12 -5.36
N SER A 672 -27.67 -77.70 -4.18
CA SER A 672 -29.07 -77.84 -3.72
C SER A 672 -29.44 -76.76 -2.69
N ASP A 673 -30.50 -76.98 -1.90
CA ASP A 673 -30.98 -76.07 -0.85
C ASP A 673 -29.83 -75.44 -0.05
N GLY A 674 -29.73 -74.11 -0.09
CA GLY A 674 -28.72 -73.32 0.62
C GLY A 674 -27.46 -73.00 -0.18
N ALA A 675 -27.41 -73.35 -1.47
CA ALA A 675 -26.40 -72.84 -2.38
C ALA A 675 -26.63 -71.36 -2.71
N TRP A 676 -25.54 -70.66 -3.00
CA TRP A 676 -25.54 -69.25 -3.40
C TRP A 676 -24.30 -68.92 -4.23
N LEU A 677 -24.40 -67.82 -5.00
CA LEU A 677 -23.35 -67.15 -5.74
C LEU A 677 -23.19 -65.71 -5.23
N ALA A 678 -21.97 -65.22 -5.12
CA ALA A 678 -21.69 -63.81 -4.88
C ALA A 678 -20.49 -63.37 -5.71
N SER A 679 -20.60 -62.22 -6.36
CA SER A 679 -19.43 -61.53 -6.95
C SER A 679 -18.80 -60.65 -5.88
N ALA A 680 -17.49 -60.78 -5.68
CA ALA A 680 -16.73 -59.98 -4.72
C ALA A 680 -15.26 -59.88 -5.15
N GLY A 681 -14.52 -58.90 -4.61
CA GLY A 681 -13.12 -58.68 -4.92
C GLY A 681 -12.84 -57.77 -6.13
N GLU A 682 -11.74 -57.01 -6.05
CA GLU A 682 -11.25 -56.06 -7.07
C GLU A 682 -10.99 -56.72 -8.45
N TYR A 683 -10.79 -58.04 -8.48
CA TYR A 683 -10.47 -58.80 -9.69
C TYR A 683 -11.65 -59.58 -10.29
N GLY A 684 -12.88 -59.42 -9.77
CA GLY A 684 -14.07 -60.01 -10.37
C GLY A 684 -14.16 -61.54 -10.26
N MET A 685 -13.95 -62.08 -9.06
CA MET A 685 -14.11 -63.51 -8.77
C MET A 685 -15.55 -63.85 -8.37
N ILE A 686 -15.98 -65.08 -8.68
CA ILE A 686 -17.31 -65.57 -8.27
C ILE A 686 -17.14 -66.56 -7.13
N TYR A 687 -17.75 -66.27 -6.00
CA TYR A 687 -17.74 -67.13 -4.83
C TYR A 687 -19.02 -67.96 -4.79
N ALA A 688 -18.88 -69.26 -4.51
CA ALA A 688 -20.00 -70.19 -4.57
C ALA A 688 -19.97 -71.20 -3.42
N ALA A 689 -21.14 -71.42 -2.81
CA ALA A 689 -21.36 -72.49 -1.84
C ALA A 689 -22.35 -73.52 -2.38
N LYS A 690 -22.14 -74.82 -2.11
CA LYS A 690 -23.02 -75.89 -2.61
C LYS A 690 -24.33 -76.04 -1.83
N GLY A 691 -24.37 -75.57 -0.59
CA GLY A 691 -25.46 -75.85 0.34
C GLY A 691 -25.59 -77.35 0.64
N ASN A 692 -26.82 -77.87 0.63
CA ASN A 692 -27.14 -79.30 0.84
C ASN A 692 -26.63 -79.90 2.18
N LYS A 693 -26.52 -79.09 3.23
CA LYS A 693 -25.89 -79.45 4.52
C LYS A 693 -24.38 -79.76 4.38
N THR A 694 -23.67 -79.07 3.50
CA THR A 694 -22.21 -79.15 3.39
C THR A 694 -21.58 -77.78 3.63
N GLY A 695 -20.29 -77.78 4.02
CA GLY A 695 -19.48 -76.57 4.16
C GLY A 695 -18.73 -76.18 2.87
N ASP A 696 -18.94 -76.91 1.78
CA ASP A 696 -18.23 -76.77 0.51
C ASP A 696 -18.34 -75.35 -0.07
N PHE A 697 -17.18 -74.67 -0.17
CA PHE A 697 -17.07 -73.26 -0.58
C PHE A 697 -15.86 -73.03 -1.50
N TYR A 698 -16.04 -72.23 -2.55
CA TYR A 698 -15.06 -72.06 -3.63
C TYR A 698 -15.09 -70.64 -4.20
N ALA A 699 -13.99 -70.25 -4.84
CA ALA A 699 -13.91 -69.14 -5.78
C ALA A 699 -13.73 -69.67 -7.21
N TYR A 700 -14.40 -69.07 -8.17
CA TYR A 700 -14.31 -69.35 -9.59
C TYR A 700 -13.68 -68.15 -10.31
N ASP A 701 -12.64 -68.45 -11.08
CA ASP A 701 -12.00 -67.50 -11.99
C ASP A 701 -12.67 -67.60 -13.37
N PRO A 702 -13.42 -66.57 -13.79
CA PRO A 702 -14.16 -66.55 -15.05
C PRO A 702 -13.27 -66.41 -16.29
N ILE A 703 -12.05 -65.88 -16.13
CA ILE A 703 -11.09 -65.68 -17.22
C ILE A 703 -10.32 -66.98 -17.47
N ARG A 704 -9.88 -67.64 -16.40
CA ARG A 704 -9.15 -68.92 -16.46
C ARG A 704 -10.06 -70.14 -16.57
N ASP A 705 -11.37 -69.95 -16.42
CA ASP A 705 -12.37 -71.01 -16.33
C ASP A 705 -11.96 -72.10 -15.33
N SER A 706 -11.65 -71.69 -14.09
CA SER A 706 -11.06 -72.58 -13.07
C SER A 706 -11.61 -72.34 -11.67
N TRP A 707 -11.69 -73.39 -10.85
CA TRP A 707 -12.17 -73.33 -9.47
C TRP A 707 -11.02 -73.47 -8.47
N THR A 708 -11.08 -72.66 -7.41
CA THR A 708 -10.22 -72.75 -6.23
C THR A 708 -11.05 -73.09 -5.02
N MET A 709 -10.72 -74.17 -4.31
CA MET A 709 -11.36 -74.53 -3.05
C MET A 709 -10.93 -73.56 -1.94
N LEU A 710 -11.89 -73.03 -1.20
CA LEU A 710 -11.68 -72.09 -0.10
C LEU A 710 -11.91 -72.76 1.25
N MET A 711 -11.66 -72.02 2.33
CA MET A 711 -11.95 -72.47 3.68
C MET A 711 -13.43 -72.85 3.81
N SER A 712 -13.67 -74.07 4.29
CA SER A 712 -15.02 -74.64 4.45
C SER A 712 -15.86 -73.80 5.41
N ILE A 713 -17.14 -73.63 5.10
CA ILE A 713 -18.10 -72.92 5.95
C ILE A 713 -18.23 -73.65 7.29
N PRO A 714 -17.95 -73.02 8.45
CA PRO A 714 -17.99 -73.70 9.75
C PRO A 714 -19.39 -74.19 10.15
N GLU A 715 -19.45 -75.31 10.89
CA GLU A 715 -20.70 -75.81 11.49
C GLU A 715 -21.29 -74.86 12.54
N GLY A 716 -20.47 -73.99 13.12
CA GLY A 716 -20.85 -73.00 14.10
C GLY A 716 -21.49 -73.57 15.38
N PRO A 717 -21.96 -72.71 16.29
CA PRO A 717 -22.54 -73.13 17.57
C PRO A 717 -23.76 -74.04 17.44
N ALA A 718 -24.55 -73.89 16.36
CA ALA A 718 -25.74 -74.71 16.13
C ALA A 718 -25.44 -76.10 15.56
N ARG A 719 -24.16 -76.43 15.28
CA ARG A 719 -23.69 -77.70 14.69
C ARG A 719 -24.42 -78.06 13.39
N ARG A 720 -24.54 -77.08 12.50
CA ARG A 720 -25.31 -77.20 11.26
C ARG A 720 -24.56 -76.56 10.11
N PHE A 721 -24.56 -77.21 8.96
CA PHE A 721 -24.12 -76.60 7.71
C PHE A 721 -25.26 -75.85 6.99
N PRO A 722 -24.91 -74.96 6.03
CA PRO A 722 -25.86 -74.28 5.15
C PRO A 722 -26.93 -75.19 4.53
N LYS A 723 -28.17 -74.68 4.51
CA LYS A 723 -29.32 -75.37 3.92
C LYS A 723 -30.38 -74.33 3.54
N LYS A 724 -31.64 -74.75 3.45
CA LYS A 724 -32.79 -73.87 3.17
C LYS A 724 -32.77 -72.58 3.99
N GLY A 725 -32.78 -71.43 3.30
CA GLY A 725 -32.71 -70.10 3.90
C GLY A 725 -31.30 -69.51 3.99
N THR A 726 -30.27 -70.21 3.51
CA THR A 726 -28.95 -69.61 3.31
C THR A 726 -28.99 -68.66 2.11
N SER A 727 -28.43 -67.46 2.28
CA SER A 727 -28.12 -66.50 1.21
C SER A 727 -26.85 -65.72 1.59
N ALA A 728 -26.18 -65.12 0.61
CA ALA A 728 -24.97 -64.34 0.81
C ALA A 728 -24.87 -63.16 -0.18
N ALA A 729 -24.12 -62.12 0.20
CA ALA A 729 -23.77 -60.97 -0.63
C ALA A 729 -22.37 -60.50 -0.25
N GLY A 730 -21.64 -60.04 -1.26
CA GLY A 730 -20.28 -59.55 -1.13
C GLY A 730 -20.18 -58.04 -1.16
N SER A 731 -19.23 -57.50 -0.42
CA SER A 731 -18.54 -56.25 -0.75
C SER A 731 -17.25 -56.58 -1.53
N ASP A 732 -16.39 -55.59 -1.77
CA ASP A 732 -15.09 -55.82 -2.42
C ASP A 732 -14.12 -56.65 -1.57
N GLN A 733 -14.34 -56.77 -0.25
CA GLN A 733 -13.39 -57.42 0.66
C GLN A 733 -13.99 -58.59 1.45
N VAL A 734 -15.30 -58.55 1.68
CA VAL A 734 -15.97 -59.44 2.64
C VAL A 734 -17.25 -60.01 2.05
N ILE A 735 -17.51 -61.30 2.29
CA ILE A 735 -18.79 -61.93 1.96
C ILE A 735 -19.58 -62.15 3.25
N PHE A 736 -20.80 -61.63 3.31
CA PHE A 736 -21.71 -61.81 4.43
C PHE A 736 -22.72 -62.91 4.11
N MET A 737 -22.95 -63.82 5.05
CA MET A 737 -23.82 -64.99 4.86
C MET A 737 -24.78 -65.16 6.03
N ALA A 738 -26.08 -65.18 5.72
CA ALA A 738 -27.09 -65.74 6.60
C ALA A 738 -27.07 -67.26 6.47
N LYS A 739 -26.81 -67.98 7.57
CA LYS A 739 -26.53 -69.41 7.48
C LYS A 739 -27.75 -70.29 7.21
N GLY A 740 -28.95 -69.82 7.51
CA GLY A 740 -30.19 -70.54 7.25
C GLY A 740 -30.31 -71.85 8.06
N ASN A 741 -30.93 -72.89 7.49
CA ASN A 741 -31.14 -74.19 8.14
C ASN A 741 -31.86 -74.11 9.51
N GLY A 742 -32.69 -73.08 9.71
CA GLY A 742 -33.37 -72.83 10.97
C GLY A 742 -32.43 -72.43 12.10
N THR A 743 -31.38 -71.66 11.81
CA THR A 743 -30.53 -71.00 12.80
C THR A 743 -30.74 -69.49 12.73
N PHE A 744 -30.12 -68.76 13.66
CA PHE A 744 -30.01 -67.30 13.62
C PHE A 744 -28.59 -66.87 13.22
N GLU A 745 -27.72 -67.82 12.90
CA GLU A 745 -26.30 -67.52 12.75
C GLU A 745 -26.02 -66.65 11.52
N PHE A 746 -25.21 -65.62 11.74
CA PHE A 746 -24.70 -64.73 10.70
C PHE A 746 -23.18 -64.80 10.68
N TRP A 747 -22.60 -64.88 9.48
CA TRP A 747 -21.17 -65.10 9.30
C TRP A 747 -20.63 -64.14 8.26
N CYS A 748 -19.35 -63.79 8.38
CA CYS A 748 -18.60 -63.17 7.30
C CYS A 748 -17.39 -64.02 6.91
N TYR A 749 -17.04 -63.98 5.63
CA TYR A 749 -15.83 -64.54 5.07
C TYR A 749 -14.94 -63.41 4.58
N GLU A 750 -13.73 -63.34 5.11
CA GLU A 750 -12.72 -62.36 4.73
C GLU A 750 -11.92 -62.93 3.54
N ILE A 751 -11.99 -62.24 2.40
CA ILE A 751 -11.40 -62.74 1.15
C ILE A 751 -9.88 -62.80 1.25
N ALA A 752 -9.27 -61.72 1.77
CA ALA A 752 -7.82 -61.58 1.82
C ALA A 752 -7.13 -62.67 2.67
N THR A 753 -7.79 -63.10 3.75
CA THR A 753 -7.23 -64.07 4.70
C THR A 753 -7.79 -65.49 4.55
N ASN A 754 -8.71 -65.72 3.62
CA ASN A 754 -9.38 -67.01 3.41
C ASN A 754 -9.93 -67.60 4.73
N SER A 755 -10.70 -66.80 5.48
CA SER A 755 -11.16 -67.19 6.82
C SER A 755 -12.61 -66.77 7.10
N TRP A 756 -13.31 -67.62 7.85
CA TRP A 756 -14.68 -67.38 8.32
C TRP A 756 -14.68 -66.83 9.75
N ARG A 757 -15.58 -65.89 10.03
CA ARG A 757 -15.84 -65.33 11.35
C ARG A 757 -17.34 -65.25 11.61
N GLN A 758 -17.77 -65.65 12.81
CA GLN A 758 -19.16 -65.47 13.24
C GLN A 758 -19.39 -63.99 13.61
N LEU A 759 -20.50 -63.43 13.14
CA LEU A 759 -20.99 -62.11 13.50
C LEU A 759 -22.16 -62.24 14.48
N PRO A 760 -22.61 -61.14 15.10
CA PRO A 760 -23.81 -61.16 15.95
C PRO A 760 -25.00 -61.79 15.23
N ASP A 761 -25.67 -62.72 15.93
CA ASP A 761 -26.77 -63.50 15.38
C ASP A 761 -27.92 -62.60 14.88
N ILE A 762 -28.57 -63.03 13.79
CA ILE A 762 -29.77 -62.40 13.23
C ILE A 762 -30.85 -62.34 14.33
N PRO A 763 -31.47 -61.18 14.58
CA PRO A 763 -32.42 -61.02 15.67
C PRO A 763 -33.59 -62.03 15.60
N GLN A 764 -33.96 -62.56 16.77
CA GLN A 764 -35.11 -63.47 16.90
C GLN A 764 -36.41 -62.82 16.41
N GLY A 765 -36.57 -61.53 16.70
CA GLY A 765 -37.69 -60.70 16.26
C GLY A 765 -39.07 -61.09 16.84
N PRO A 766 -40.11 -60.29 16.59
CA PRO A 766 -41.44 -60.48 17.19
C PRO A 766 -42.14 -61.78 16.76
N ASP A 767 -41.87 -62.24 15.53
CA ASP A 767 -42.47 -63.47 14.98
C ASP A 767 -41.82 -64.75 15.56
N GLY A 768 -40.68 -64.63 16.25
CA GLY A 768 -39.93 -65.76 16.82
C GLY A 768 -39.41 -66.76 15.78
N LYS A 769 -39.52 -66.46 14.49
CA LYS A 769 -39.19 -67.39 13.40
C LYS A 769 -37.69 -67.40 13.15
N LYS A 770 -37.14 -68.60 12.98
CA LYS A 770 -35.75 -68.83 12.55
C LYS A 770 -35.58 -68.62 11.05
N VAL A 771 -34.35 -68.32 10.61
CA VAL A 771 -34.01 -68.09 9.20
C VAL A 771 -34.24 -69.36 8.38
N LYS A 772 -35.17 -69.28 7.43
CA LYS A 772 -35.66 -70.40 6.60
C LYS A 772 -35.95 -69.89 5.19
N GLY A 773 -36.46 -70.75 4.32
CA GLY A 773 -36.59 -70.40 2.92
C GLY A 773 -37.49 -69.17 2.65
N GLY A 774 -37.00 -68.28 1.78
CA GLY A 774 -37.55 -66.93 1.54
C GLY A 774 -36.62 -65.83 2.05
N THR A 775 -35.53 -66.20 2.71
CA THR A 775 -34.44 -65.28 3.07
C THR A 775 -33.67 -64.85 1.84
N ASP A 776 -33.33 -63.56 1.79
CA ASP A 776 -32.31 -63.06 0.88
C ASP A 776 -31.62 -61.81 1.47
N LEU A 777 -30.45 -61.45 0.94
CA LEU A 777 -29.68 -60.34 1.47
C LEU A 777 -28.90 -59.59 0.37
N VAL A 778 -28.69 -58.29 0.58
CA VAL A 778 -27.91 -57.42 -0.30
C VAL A 778 -26.97 -56.56 0.52
N TYR A 779 -25.76 -56.34 0.01
CA TYR A 779 -24.82 -55.37 0.57
C TYR A 779 -25.07 -53.99 -0.06
N VAL A 780 -25.13 -52.97 0.78
CA VAL A 780 -25.46 -51.60 0.42
C VAL A 780 -24.47 -50.67 1.11
N THR A 781 -23.94 -49.69 0.38
CA THR A 781 -23.16 -48.61 0.95
C THR A 781 -24.02 -47.35 1.03
N GLU A 782 -24.34 -46.91 2.24
CA GLU A 782 -25.05 -45.64 2.51
C GLU A 782 -24.07 -44.67 3.18
N ASN A 783 -23.83 -43.50 2.57
CA ASN A 783 -22.92 -42.47 3.10
C ASN A 783 -21.56 -43.06 3.55
N ASP A 784 -20.92 -43.82 2.67
CA ASP A 784 -19.64 -44.51 2.90
C ASP A 784 -19.65 -45.56 4.03
N THR A 785 -20.82 -45.88 4.59
CA THR A 785 -20.99 -46.94 5.59
C THR A 785 -21.64 -48.18 4.96
N GLY A 786 -21.01 -49.33 5.17
CA GLY A 786 -21.53 -50.62 4.69
C GLY A 786 -22.68 -51.14 5.55
N TYR A 787 -23.74 -51.60 4.90
CA TYR A 787 -24.89 -52.26 5.50
C TYR A 787 -25.23 -53.53 4.76
N VAL A 788 -25.62 -54.58 5.50
CA VAL A 788 -26.24 -55.78 4.92
C VAL A 788 -27.72 -55.72 5.23
N TYR A 789 -28.54 -55.52 4.19
CA TYR A 789 -29.99 -55.61 4.31
C TYR A 789 -30.43 -57.06 4.16
N LEU A 790 -31.27 -57.52 5.08
CA LEU A 790 -31.72 -58.91 5.17
C LEU A 790 -33.25 -58.97 5.22
N LEU A 791 -33.82 -59.62 4.19
CA LEU A 791 -35.19 -60.15 4.26
C LEU A 791 -35.11 -61.51 4.94
N LYS A 792 -35.74 -61.66 6.11
CA LYS A 792 -35.59 -62.88 6.92
C LYS A 792 -36.35 -64.09 6.34
N GLY A 793 -37.38 -63.84 5.52
CA GLY A 793 -38.16 -64.89 4.87
C GLY A 793 -39.14 -65.61 5.81
N GLY A 794 -40.26 -66.11 5.27
CA GLY A 794 -41.30 -66.80 6.05
C GLY A 794 -42.13 -65.89 6.99
N SER A 795 -41.70 -64.65 7.18
CA SER A 795 -42.37 -63.51 7.82
C SER A 795 -42.24 -62.29 6.92
N GLN A 796 -42.58 -61.11 7.45
CA GLN A 796 -42.32 -59.80 6.87
C GLN A 796 -41.07 -59.15 7.47
N GLU A 797 -40.35 -59.83 8.35
CA GLU A 797 -39.26 -59.19 9.09
C GLU A 797 -38.11 -58.79 8.16
N PHE A 798 -37.75 -57.52 8.23
CA PHE A 798 -36.70 -56.90 7.43
C PHE A 798 -35.72 -56.17 8.37
N TYR A 799 -34.43 -56.41 8.17
CA TYR A 799 -33.37 -55.90 9.04
C TYR A 799 -32.24 -55.32 8.19
N ARG A 800 -31.42 -54.47 8.82
CA ARG A 800 -30.09 -54.15 8.31
C ARG A 800 -29.04 -54.34 9.38
N PHE A 801 -27.85 -54.80 8.98
CA PHE A 801 -26.69 -54.96 9.85
C PHE A 801 -25.64 -53.93 9.44
N ASN A 802 -25.16 -53.11 10.38
CA ASN A 802 -24.09 -52.16 10.11
C ASN A 802 -22.74 -52.89 10.15
N THR A 803 -21.94 -52.83 9.09
CA THR A 803 -20.68 -53.58 9.01
C THR A 803 -19.53 -52.91 9.76
N THR A 804 -19.65 -51.62 10.05
CA THR A 804 -18.63 -50.82 10.76
C THR A 804 -18.83 -50.90 12.28
N THR A 805 -20.07 -50.74 12.74
CA THR A 805 -20.47 -50.99 14.14
C THR A 805 -21.39 -52.21 14.13
N PRO A 806 -20.87 -53.44 14.37
CA PRO A 806 -21.52 -54.70 14.04
C PRO A 806 -22.81 -54.99 14.82
N ASP A 807 -23.86 -54.23 14.54
CA ASP A 807 -25.14 -54.22 15.22
C ASP A 807 -26.29 -54.34 14.22
N TRP A 808 -27.35 -55.02 14.67
CA TRP A 808 -28.58 -55.19 13.90
C TRP A 808 -29.59 -54.10 14.21
N GLN A 809 -30.19 -53.54 13.17
CA GLN A 809 -31.31 -52.62 13.24
C GLN A 809 -32.53 -53.23 12.54
N ARG A 810 -33.69 -53.17 13.21
CA ARG A 810 -34.97 -53.53 12.59
C ARG A 810 -35.44 -52.41 11.67
N MET A 811 -35.79 -52.77 10.43
CA MET A 811 -36.36 -51.86 9.44
C MET A 811 -37.89 -52.04 9.39
N PRO A 812 -38.64 -51.14 8.74
CA PRO A 812 -40.06 -51.36 8.50
C PRO A 812 -40.30 -52.72 7.83
N ASP A 813 -41.31 -53.44 8.31
CA ASP A 813 -41.63 -54.79 7.85
C ASP A 813 -41.89 -54.80 6.32
N ALA A 814 -41.34 -55.81 5.65
CA ALA A 814 -41.53 -56.02 4.21
C ALA A 814 -43.01 -56.22 3.86
N PRO A 815 -43.52 -55.60 2.78
CA PRO A 815 -44.96 -55.49 2.53
C PRO A 815 -45.75 -56.80 2.60
N ALA A 816 -46.88 -56.74 3.29
CA ALA A 816 -47.81 -57.86 3.41
C ALA A 816 -48.35 -58.29 2.04
N GLY A 817 -48.58 -57.34 1.13
CA GLY A 817 -49.18 -57.61 -0.18
C GLY A 817 -50.39 -58.56 -0.09
N ILE A 818 -50.45 -59.54 -0.99
CA ILE A 818 -51.52 -60.56 -0.99
C ILE A 818 -51.54 -61.43 0.29
N LYS A 819 -50.37 -61.75 0.86
CA LYS A 819 -50.22 -62.54 2.10
C LYS A 819 -48.97 -62.11 2.88
N PRO A 820 -49.02 -61.96 4.21
CA PRO A 820 -47.90 -61.53 5.06
C PRO A 820 -46.82 -62.62 5.23
N LYS A 821 -46.30 -63.12 4.10
CA LYS A 821 -45.34 -64.22 4.03
C LYS A 821 -44.55 -64.17 2.73
N TRP A 822 -43.23 -64.08 2.86
CA TRP A 822 -42.27 -64.18 1.76
C TRP A 822 -41.78 -65.63 1.63
N ASN A 823 -42.00 -66.27 0.48
CA ASN A 823 -41.75 -67.71 0.26
C ASN A 823 -40.37 -67.96 -0.37
N GLN A 824 -39.95 -69.23 -0.46
CA GLN A 824 -38.74 -69.61 -1.20
C GLN A 824 -38.75 -69.11 -2.65
N GLY A 825 -37.60 -68.59 -3.07
CA GLY A 825 -37.41 -67.93 -4.37
C GLY A 825 -37.76 -66.44 -4.35
N SER A 826 -38.10 -65.87 -3.19
CA SER A 826 -38.14 -64.41 -3.03
C SER A 826 -36.71 -63.90 -2.96
N TRP A 827 -36.45 -62.74 -3.54
CA TRP A 827 -35.11 -62.18 -3.68
C TRP A 827 -35.12 -60.66 -3.51
N LEU A 828 -33.94 -60.12 -3.21
CA LEU A 828 -33.62 -58.71 -3.14
C LEU A 828 -32.62 -58.37 -4.26
N ALA A 829 -32.70 -57.17 -4.83
CA ALA A 829 -31.71 -56.65 -5.77
C ALA A 829 -31.48 -55.16 -5.51
N TYR A 830 -30.24 -54.77 -5.26
CA TYR A 830 -29.87 -53.37 -4.98
C TYR A 830 -29.40 -52.66 -6.23
N ASP A 831 -29.93 -51.47 -6.51
CA ASP A 831 -29.62 -50.68 -7.70
C ASP A 831 -28.27 -49.95 -7.68
N GLN A 832 -27.49 -50.15 -6.61
CA GLN A 832 -26.21 -49.48 -6.35
C GLN A 832 -26.35 -47.96 -6.16
N LYS A 833 -27.57 -47.45 -5.93
CA LYS A 833 -27.85 -46.03 -5.72
C LYS A 833 -28.71 -45.81 -4.47
N THR A 834 -30.03 -45.98 -4.61
CA THR A 834 -31.00 -45.53 -3.60
C THR A 834 -32.13 -46.53 -3.39
N THR A 835 -32.13 -47.68 -4.07
CA THR A 835 -33.30 -48.54 -4.09
C THR A 835 -32.94 -50.03 -4.02
N ILE A 836 -33.56 -50.72 -3.06
CA ILE A 836 -33.62 -52.17 -3.02
C ILE A 836 -34.96 -52.62 -3.60
N TYR A 837 -34.90 -53.46 -4.63
CA TYR A 837 -36.07 -54.14 -5.17
C TYR A 837 -36.26 -55.47 -4.46
N ALA A 838 -37.50 -55.81 -4.12
CA ALA A 838 -37.83 -57.07 -3.46
C ALA A 838 -38.94 -57.79 -4.22
N HIS A 839 -38.65 -58.94 -4.79
CA HIS A 839 -39.65 -59.75 -5.49
C HIS A 839 -40.15 -60.88 -4.60
N LYS A 840 -41.47 -61.00 -4.52
CA LYS A 840 -42.15 -61.97 -3.69
C LYS A 840 -42.57 -63.19 -4.49
N ALA A 841 -41.86 -64.29 -4.28
CA ALA A 841 -42.17 -65.56 -4.92
C ALA A 841 -43.58 -66.06 -4.60
N LYS A 842 -44.13 -66.88 -5.51
CA LYS A 842 -45.53 -67.38 -5.57
C LYS A 842 -46.59 -66.32 -5.91
N TYR A 843 -46.39 -65.06 -5.52
CA TYR A 843 -47.34 -63.97 -5.74
C TYR A 843 -46.92 -63.00 -6.84
N HIS A 844 -45.64 -63.01 -7.22
CA HIS A 844 -45.07 -62.17 -8.28
C HIS A 844 -45.17 -60.68 -7.97
N GLU A 845 -45.23 -60.29 -6.69
CA GLU A 845 -45.27 -58.88 -6.31
C GLU A 845 -43.83 -58.33 -6.28
N LEU A 846 -43.56 -57.24 -7.00
CA LEU A 846 -42.27 -56.55 -6.97
C LEU A 846 -42.42 -55.28 -6.13
N TRP A 847 -41.64 -55.13 -5.08
CA TRP A 847 -41.69 -53.99 -4.16
C TRP A 847 -40.39 -53.21 -4.21
N ILE A 848 -40.45 -51.93 -3.83
CA ILE A 848 -39.29 -51.06 -3.68
C ILE A 848 -39.13 -50.73 -2.20
N PHE A 849 -37.91 -50.82 -1.69
CA PHE A 849 -37.48 -50.19 -0.46
C PHE A 849 -36.53 -49.04 -0.81
N ASP A 850 -36.89 -47.83 -0.41
CA ASP A 850 -36.11 -46.62 -0.66
C ASP A 850 -35.11 -46.41 0.49
N LEU A 851 -33.83 -46.40 0.13
CA LEU A 851 -32.72 -46.25 1.08
C LEU A 851 -32.56 -44.82 1.60
N SER A 852 -33.14 -43.83 0.92
CA SER A 852 -33.10 -42.44 1.38
C SER A 852 -34.13 -42.16 2.47
N THR A 853 -35.30 -42.79 2.37
CA THR A 853 -36.41 -42.60 3.32
C THR A 853 -36.55 -43.77 4.31
N HIS A 854 -35.88 -44.88 4.05
CA HIS A 854 -36.02 -46.17 4.75
C HIS A 854 -37.46 -46.68 4.78
N GLN A 855 -38.24 -46.41 3.72
CA GLN A 855 -39.63 -46.83 3.59
C GLN A 855 -39.84 -47.78 2.42
N TRP A 856 -40.80 -48.68 2.58
CA TRP A 856 -41.34 -49.47 1.47
C TRP A 856 -42.30 -48.63 0.62
N SER A 857 -42.31 -48.87 -0.68
CA SER A 857 -43.28 -48.27 -1.60
C SER A 857 -44.70 -48.64 -1.17
N PRO A 858 -45.67 -47.70 -1.24
CA PRO A 858 -47.05 -47.95 -0.80
C PRO A 858 -47.79 -48.97 -1.68
N THR A 859 -47.36 -49.18 -2.92
CA THR A 859 -47.92 -50.13 -3.88
C THR A 859 -46.83 -50.90 -4.61
N PRO A 860 -47.06 -52.17 -4.99
CA PRO A 860 -46.07 -52.93 -5.75
C PRO A 860 -45.94 -52.41 -7.19
N LEU A 861 -44.75 -52.58 -7.75
CA LEU A 861 -44.49 -52.46 -9.19
C LEU A 861 -45.10 -53.64 -9.97
N PRO A 862 -45.18 -53.53 -11.32
CA PRO A 862 -45.52 -54.65 -12.18
C PRO A 862 -44.66 -55.88 -11.88
N GLY A 863 -45.35 -56.96 -11.53
CA GLY A 863 -44.76 -58.25 -11.17
C GLY A 863 -44.11 -58.98 -12.34
N MET A 864 -43.15 -59.86 -12.05
CA MET A 864 -42.59 -60.76 -13.07
C MET A 864 -43.73 -61.58 -13.71
N PRO A 865 -43.85 -61.64 -15.05
CA PRO A 865 -44.96 -62.33 -15.70
C PRO A 865 -45.07 -63.81 -15.30
N VAL A 866 -46.30 -64.33 -15.23
CA VAL A 866 -46.56 -65.77 -14.96
C VAL A 866 -46.44 -66.60 -16.23
N SER A 867 -46.82 -66.02 -17.37
CA SER A 867 -46.75 -66.63 -18.70
C SER A 867 -45.36 -66.40 -19.33
N SER A 868 -44.79 -67.45 -19.88
CA SER A 868 -43.57 -67.39 -20.69
C SER A 868 -43.92 -67.52 -22.17
N GLY A 869 -43.46 -66.57 -22.98
CA GLY A 869 -43.58 -66.61 -24.44
C GLY A 869 -42.65 -67.66 -25.04
N GLN A 870 -41.46 -67.85 -24.48
CA GLN A 870 -40.49 -68.84 -24.98
C GLN A 870 -40.90 -70.29 -24.70
N THR A 871 -41.56 -70.57 -23.57
CA THR A 871 -41.97 -71.94 -23.21
C THR A 871 -43.45 -72.24 -23.40
N GLY A 872 -44.27 -71.21 -23.62
CA GLY A 872 -45.73 -71.31 -23.71
C GLY A 872 -46.43 -71.77 -22.43
N LYS A 873 -45.76 -71.71 -21.27
CA LYS A 873 -46.28 -72.24 -19.99
C LYS A 873 -46.52 -71.14 -18.97
N ASN A 874 -47.56 -71.35 -18.14
CA ASN A 874 -47.84 -70.52 -16.97
C ASN A 874 -47.18 -71.15 -15.73
N LYS A 875 -46.17 -70.47 -15.16
CA LYS A 875 -45.44 -70.94 -13.98
C LYS A 875 -45.29 -69.85 -12.94
N LYS A 876 -45.41 -70.24 -11.68
CA LYS A 876 -45.15 -69.34 -10.56
C LYS A 876 -43.69 -69.42 -10.14
N SER A 877 -43.08 -68.29 -9.79
CA SER A 877 -41.76 -68.25 -9.18
C SER A 877 -41.77 -68.97 -7.83
N ARG A 878 -40.77 -69.84 -7.61
CA ARG A 878 -40.57 -70.68 -6.41
C ARG A 878 -39.06 -70.93 -6.22
N ASP A 879 -38.68 -71.96 -5.47
CA ASP A 879 -37.29 -72.34 -5.18
C ASP A 879 -36.33 -72.18 -6.38
N GLY A 880 -35.17 -71.55 -6.15
CA GLY A 880 -34.20 -71.20 -7.20
C GLY A 880 -34.49 -69.89 -7.92
N GLY A 881 -35.53 -69.16 -7.51
CA GLY A 881 -35.73 -67.78 -7.95
C GLY A 881 -34.68 -66.87 -7.30
N SER A 882 -33.99 -66.09 -8.11
CA SER A 882 -32.95 -65.14 -7.70
C SER A 882 -32.82 -64.04 -8.74
N ALA A 883 -32.27 -62.89 -8.36
CA ALA A 883 -32.01 -61.81 -9.30
C ALA A 883 -30.81 -60.97 -8.89
N VAL A 884 -30.23 -60.29 -9.88
CA VAL A 884 -29.22 -59.25 -9.68
C VAL A 884 -29.55 -58.00 -10.46
N PHE A 885 -29.14 -56.85 -9.93
CA PHE A 885 -29.24 -55.59 -10.63
C PHE A 885 -27.96 -55.34 -11.41
N TYR A 886 -28.09 -55.09 -12.70
CA TYR A 886 -26.97 -54.73 -13.56
C TYR A 886 -27.40 -53.70 -14.60
N ASN A 887 -26.58 -52.66 -14.78
CA ASN A 887 -26.76 -51.64 -15.82
C ASN A 887 -28.20 -51.10 -15.94
N GLY A 888 -28.76 -50.67 -14.80
CA GLY A 888 -30.10 -50.07 -14.75
C GLY A 888 -31.26 -51.07 -14.78
N ASN A 889 -31.01 -52.38 -14.90
CA ASN A 889 -32.05 -53.40 -15.05
C ASN A 889 -31.90 -54.51 -14.00
N ILE A 890 -32.99 -55.19 -13.67
CA ILE A 890 -32.96 -56.41 -12.84
C ILE A 890 -32.99 -57.63 -13.76
N TYR A 891 -32.02 -58.53 -13.60
CA TYR A 891 -31.96 -59.80 -14.32
C TYR A 891 -32.32 -60.92 -13.34
N ALA A 892 -33.40 -61.63 -13.62
CA ALA A 892 -34.02 -62.56 -12.68
C ALA A 892 -34.22 -63.96 -13.28
N LEU A 893 -33.75 -64.97 -12.56
CA LEU A 893 -34.16 -66.35 -12.75
C LEU A 893 -35.52 -66.57 -12.08
N LYS A 894 -36.49 -67.13 -12.81
CA LYS A 894 -37.83 -67.35 -12.24
C LYS A 894 -37.85 -68.42 -11.14
N GLY A 895 -37.01 -69.45 -11.27
CA GLY A 895 -37.00 -70.63 -10.39
C GLY A 895 -38.25 -71.51 -10.55
N GLY A 896 -38.47 -72.43 -9.60
CA GLY A 896 -39.65 -73.30 -9.58
C GLY A 896 -39.67 -74.39 -10.64
N ASN A 897 -38.51 -74.93 -11.00
CA ASN A 897 -38.31 -75.93 -12.06
C ASN A 897 -38.59 -75.36 -13.46
N THR A 898 -38.10 -74.14 -13.73
CA THR A 898 -38.22 -73.42 -14.99
C THR A 898 -36.83 -73.15 -15.61
N CYS A 899 -36.80 -72.80 -16.89
CA CYS A 899 -35.60 -72.33 -17.59
C CYS A 899 -35.73 -70.84 -17.96
N GLU A 900 -36.67 -70.14 -17.35
CA GLU A 900 -37.05 -68.78 -17.73
C GLU A 900 -36.09 -67.77 -17.08
N PHE A 901 -35.57 -66.86 -17.91
CA PHE A 901 -34.69 -65.77 -17.52
C PHE A 901 -35.32 -64.45 -17.98
N TRP A 902 -35.44 -63.50 -17.06
CA TRP A 902 -36.23 -62.29 -17.26
C TRP A 902 -35.40 -61.05 -16.97
N LYS A 903 -35.71 -59.96 -17.65
CA LYS A 903 -35.15 -58.63 -17.41
C LYS A 903 -36.27 -57.67 -17.07
N PHE A 904 -36.15 -56.95 -15.97
CA PHE A 904 -37.02 -55.83 -15.61
C PHE A 904 -36.27 -54.54 -15.82
N ASP A 905 -36.89 -53.62 -16.55
CA ASP A 905 -36.45 -52.24 -16.66
C ASP A 905 -37.27 -51.38 -15.68
N PRO A 906 -36.68 -50.90 -14.57
CA PRO A 906 -37.35 -50.01 -13.63
C PRO A 906 -37.78 -48.67 -14.22
N LEU A 907 -37.12 -48.19 -15.29
CA LEU A 907 -37.45 -46.94 -15.94
C LEU A 907 -38.79 -47.05 -16.68
N THR A 908 -38.94 -48.09 -17.50
CA THR A 908 -40.19 -48.35 -18.23
C THR A 908 -41.20 -49.16 -17.41
N ARG A 909 -40.80 -49.68 -16.24
CA ARG A 909 -41.57 -50.56 -15.36
C ARG A 909 -42.10 -51.80 -16.08
N SER A 910 -41.28 -52.36 -16.96
CA SER A 910 -41.68 -53.46 -17.84
C SER A 910 -40.73 -54.66 -17.73
N TRP A 911 -41.29 -55.86 -17.92
CA TRP A 911 -40.54 -57.12 -17.96
C TRP A 911 -40.41 -57.61 -19.40
N SER A 912 -39.19 -57.98 -19.79
CA SER A 912 -38.88 -58.68 -21.04
C SER A 912 -38.29 -60.06 -20.77
N GLU A 913 -38.74 -61.07 -21.51
CA GLU A 913 -38.17 -62.42 -21.44
C GLU A 913 -36.87 -62.47 -22.24
N LEU A 914 -35.80 -62.99 -21.62
CA LEU A 914 -34.50 -63.23 -22.25
C LEU A 914 -34.36 -64.69 -22.67
N ASP A 915 -33.28 -65.00 -23.40
CA ASP A 915 -32.95 -66.37 -23.82
C ASP A 915 -33.00 -67.35 -22.64
N THR A 916 -33.79 -68.41 -22.79
CA THR A 916 -33.94 -69.42 -21.75
C THR A 916 -32.61 -70.08 -21.39
N LEU A 917 -32.41 -70.29 -20.09
CA LEU A 917 -31.25 -71.01 -19.58
C LEU A 917 -31.30 -72.48 -20.07
N PRO A 918 -30.26 -73.00 -20.74
CA PRO A 918 -30.32 -74.30 -21.41
C PRO A 918 -30.72 -75.45 -20.48
N GLN A 919 -31.55 -76.38 -20.97
CA GLN A 919 -32.09 -77.46 -20.13
C GLN A 919 -31.20 -78.71 -20.05
N PHE A 920 -30.19 -78.79 -20.91
CA PHE A 920 -29.21 -79.87 -20.94
C PHE A 920 -27.83 -79.26 -20.72
N GLY A 921 -26.99 -79.97 -19.97
CA GLY A 921 -25.62 -79.60 -19.67
C GLY A 921 -24.77 -80.84 -19.48
N SER A 922 -23.64 -80.70 -18.78
CA SER A 922 -22.69 -81.78 -18.47
C SER A 922 -23.33 -82.98 -17.75
N THR A 923 -24.47 -82.82 -17.08
CA THR A 923 -25.17 -83.95 -16.45
C THR A 923 -25.90 -84.86 -17.44
N GLY A 924 -26.07 -84.44 -18.71
CA GLY A 924 -26.83 -85.15 -19.75
C GLY A 924 -28.33 -85.30 -19.46
N LYS A 925 -28.81 -84.81 -18.31
CA LYS A 925 -30.20 -84.92 -17.86
C LYS A 925 -30.91 -83.59 -18.06
N LYS A 926 -32.21 -83.66 -18.37
CA LYS A 926 -33.07 -82.47 -18.46
C LYS A 926 -33.22 -81.83 -17.07
N LYS A 927 -32.50 -80.74 -16.85
CA LYS A 927 -32.44 -80.00 -15.57
C LYS A 927 -32.83 -78.55 -15.80
N ARG A 928 -33.48 -77.99 -14.79
CA ARG A 928 -34.06 -76.63 -14.78
C ARG A 928 -33.78 -75.99 -13.44
N VAL A 929 -33.82 -74.66 -13.40
CA VAL A 929 -33.56 -73.88 -12.19
C VAL A 929 -34.55 -74.25 -11.09
N ASN A 930 -34.04 -74.74 -9.97
CA ASN A 930 -34.81 -75.17 -8.81
C ASN A 930 -33.95 -74.93 -7.54
N ARG A 931 -34.27 -75.59 -6.42
CA ARG A 931 -33.51 -75.53 -5.15
C ARG A 931 -31.99 -75.45 -5.36
N GLY A 932 -31.37 -74.40 -4.84
CA GLY A 932 -29.94 -74.09 -5.01
C GLY A 932 -29.59 -73.33 -6.29
N GLY A 933 -30.58 -72.91 -7.06
CA GLY A 933 -30.38 -72.00 -8.18
C GLY A 933 -30.17 -70.57 -7.70
N ASP A 934 -29.22 -69.89 -8.31
CA ASP A 934 -28.82 -68.53 -7.96
C ASP A 934 -28.13 -67.85 -9.16
N ILE A 935 -28.04 -66.52 -9.16
CA ILE A 935 -27.41 -65.74 -10.23
C ILE A 935 -26.55 -64.61 -9.67
N THR A 936 -25.43 -64.32 -10.33
CA THR A 936 -24.62 -63.12 -10.11
C THR A 936 -24.13 -62.52 -11.43
N HIS A 937 -23.48 -61.35 -11.39
CA HIS A 937 -22.85 -60.73 -12.57
C HIS A 937 -21.40 -60.34 -12.29
N LEU A 938 -20.60 -60.21 -13.35
CA LEU A 938 -19.23 -59.68 -13.29
C LEU A 938 -19.04 -58.37 -14.06
N GLY A 939 -20.14 -57.78 -14.51
CA GLY A 939 -20.08 -56.61 -15.38
C GLY A 939 -19.94 -57.00 -16.86
N GLY A 940 -19.76 -56.01 -17.72
CA GLY A 940 -19.69 -56.19 -19.18
C GLY A 940 -20.87 -56.93 -19.83
N GLY A 941 -22.06 -56.91 -19.21
CA GLY A 941 -23.22 -57.69 -19.68
C GLY A 941 -23.09 -59.21 -19.48
N THR A 942 -22.20 -59.65 -18.59
CA THR A 942 -21.95 -61.08 -18.32
C THR A 942 -22.52 -61.51 -16.96
N PHE A 943 -23.30 -62.59 -16.98
CA PHE A 943 -23.99 -63.16 -15.82
C PHE A 943 -23.59 -64.62 -15.62
N PHE A 944 -23.62 -65.09 -14.38
CA PHE A 944 -23.33 -66.47 -14.03
C PHE A 944 -24.44 -67.04 -13.16
N ALA A 945 -24.89 -68.24 -13.50
CA ALA A 945 -26.05 -68.86 -12.86
C ALA A 945 -25.78 -70.32 -12.48
N LEU A 946 -26.20 -70.68 -11.28
CA LEU A 946 -26.38 -72.07 -10.87
C LEU A 946 -27.81 -72.50 -11.22
N LYS A 947 -27.97 -73.70 -11.79
CA LYS A 947 -29.30 -74.33 -11.90
C LYS A 947 -29.79 -74.87 -10.56
N GLY A 948 -28.86 -75.22 -9.67
CA GLY A 948 -29.16 -76.06 -8.51
C GLY A 948 -29.75 -77.41 -8.96
N ASN A 949 -30.86 -77.82 -8.34
CA ASN A 949 -31.60 -79.03 -8.72
C ASN A 949 -30.76 -80.32 -8.71
N LYS A 950 -29.83 -80.40 -7.76
CA LYS A 950 -28.85 -81.48 -7.62
C LYS A 950 -27.96 -81.62 -8.88
N THR A 951 -27.47 -80.49 -9.41
CA THR A 951 -26.45 -80.45 -10.47
C THR A 951 -25.20 -79.74 -9.94
N LEU A 952 -24.08 -79.81 -10.65
CA LEU A 952 -22.88 -79.01 -10.37
C LEU A 952 -22.68 -77.91 -11.43
N GLU A 953 -23.64 -77.75 -12.34
CA GLU A 953 -23.48 -76.93 -13.54
C GLU A 953 -23.46 -75.44 -13.21
N LEU A 954 -22.42 -74.75 -13.68
CA LEU A 954 -22.31 -73.29 -13.71
C LEU A 954 -22.46 -72.81 -15.15
N TRP A 955 -23.31 -71.81 -15.36
CA TRP A 955 -23.64 -71.29 -16.68
C TRP A 955 -23.29 -69.81 -16.77
N ARG A 956 -22.68 -69.38 -17.87
CA ARG A 956 -22.42 -67.99 -18.19
C ARG A 956 -23.39 -67.50 -19.27
N TYR A 957 -23.94 -66.30 -19.12
CA TYR A 957 -24.71 -65.60 -20.15
C TYR A 957 -24.01 -64.30 -20.52
N VAL A 958 -23.89 -64.00 -21.81
CA VAL A 958 -23.40 -62.70 -22.32
C VAL A 958 -24.51 -62.04 -23.13
N GLU A 959 -24.94 -60.84 -22.74
CA GLU A 959 -26.03 -60.11 -23.41
C GLU A 959 -25.63 -59.66 -24.82
N ASN A 960 -26.46 -59.92 -25.83
CA ASN A 960 -26.27 -59.47 -27.21
C ASN A 960 -26.21 -57.94 -27.30
N GLN A 961 -25.05 -57.35 -27.66
CA GLN A 961 -24.92 -55.93 -27.99
C GLN A 961 -24.97 -55.74 -29.52
N PRO A 962 -25.86 -54.90 -30.10
CA PRO A 962 -25.85 -54.62 -31.54
C PRO A 962 -24.60 -53.81 -31.95
N LEU A 963 -23.82 -54.33 -32.90
CA LEU A 963 -22.67 -53.64 -33.51
C LEU A 963 -23.16 -52.48 -34.39
N GLN A 964 -23.10 -51.23 -33.92
CA GLN A 964 -23.22 -50.04 -34.78
C GLN A 964 -21.82 -49.58 -35.22
N TYR A 965 -21.48 -49.82 -36.49
CA TYR A 965 -20.41 -49.10 -37.19
C TYR A 965 -21.03 -47.83 -37.82
N PRO A 966 -20.57 -46.61 -37.52
CA PRO A 966 -21.00 -45.44 -38.28
C PRO A 966 -20.26 -45.43 -39.63
N ALA A 967 -21.03 -45.51 -40.70
CA ALA A 967 -20.57 -45.24 -42.07
C ALA A 967 -20.10 -43.78 -42.19
N ILE A 968 -19.04 -43.59 -42.98
CA ILE A 968 -18.60 -42.28 -43.50
C ILE A 968 -19.73 -41.73 -44.38
N VAL A 969 -20.03 -40.41 -44.29
CA VAL A 969 -20.26 -39.48 -45.43
C VAL A 969 -20.95 -38.16 -45.00
N ALA A 970 -20.34 -37.07 -45.48
CA ALA A 970 -20.86 -35.78 -45.98
C ALA A 970 -21.78 -34.83 -45.17
N GLN A 971 -21.60 -33.58 -45.58
CA GLN A 971 -22.24 -32.32 -45.19
C GLN A 971 -23.75 -32.22 -45.52
N VAL A 972 -24.46 -31.53 -44.62
CA VAL A 972 -25.64 -30.62 -44.81
C VAL A 972 -27.03 -31.24 -45.04
N ASN A 973 -27.92 -31.13 -44.04
CA ASN A 973 -29.01 -30.13 -43.88
C ASN A 973 -30.17 -30.73 -43.04
N PRO A 974 -30.62 -30.11 -41.94
CA PRO A 974 -31.75 -30.60 -41.17
C PRO A 974 -33.04 -29.88 -41.62
N ASP A 975 -33.89 -30.58 -42.37
CA ASP A 975 -35.29 -30.20 -42.47
C ASP A 975 -36.20 -31.43 -42.33
N ARG A 976 -37.18 -31.28 -41.43
CA ARG A 976 -38.34 -32.15 -41.11
C ARG A 976 -38.24 -33.28 -40.05
N LEU A 977 -38.93 -32.99 -38.93
CA LEU A 977 -39.91 -33.79 -38.16
C LEU A 977 -39.36 -35.06 -37.44
N SER A 978 -39.74 -35.44 -36.22
CA SER A 978 -40.99 -35.29 -35.47
C SER A 978 -40.78 -35.49 -33.95
N ARG A 979 -41.62 -34.84 -33.14
CA ARG A 979 -41.63 -34.87 -31.66
C ARG A 979 -42.22 -36.18 -31.09
N SER A 980 -41.55 -36.76 -30.09
CA SER A 980 -42.16 -37.56 -29.02
C SER A 980 -41.44 -37.31 -27.69
N GLN A 981 -42.16 -36.84 -26.67
CA GLN A 981 -41.66 -36.37 -25.37
C GLN A 981 -41.39 -37.50 -24.36
N PRO A 982 -40.30 -37.41 -23.58
CA PRO A 982 -40.16 -37.99 -22.24
C PRO A 982 -40.37 -36.95 -21.12
N SER A 983 -40.82 -37.42 -19.95
CA SER A 983 -41.15 -36.64 -18.76
C SER A 983 -40.07 -36.75 -17.68
N HIS A 984 -39.27 -35.67 -17.50
CA HIS A 984 -38.56 -35.18 -16.31
C HIS A 984 -37.25 -34.51 -16.74
N ALA A 985 -37.00 -33.28 -16.25
CA ALA A 985 -35.95 -32.40 -16.75
C ALA A 985 -34.74 -32.39 -15.80
N GLU A 986 -33.66 -33.07 -16.17
CA GLU A 986 -32.31 -32.83 -15.66
C GLU A 986 -31.66 -31.68 -16.46
N ILE A 987 -30.94 -30.78 -15.79
CA ILE A 987 -30.13 -29.73 -16.45
C ILE A 987 -28.72 -30.30 -16.68
N THR A 988 -28.47 -30.80 -17.89
CA THR A 988 -27.15 -31.29 -18.34
C THR A 988 -26.45 -30.21 -19.16
N VAL A 989 -25.24 -29.78 -18.75
CA VAL A 989 -24.40 -28.84 -19.52
C VAL A 989 -23.01 -29.46 -19.71
N PRO A 990 -22.54 -29.72 -20.95
CA PRO A 990 -21.18 -30.18 -21.21
C PRO A 990 -20.12 -29.17 -20.75
N SER A 991 -18.98 -29.64 -20.24
CA SER A 991 -17.93 -28.78 -19.67
C SER A 991 -17.05 -28.04 -20.69
N CYS A 992 -17.20 -28.30 -22.00
CA CYS A 992 -16.56 -27.56 -23.08
C CYS A 992 -17.56 -27.39 -24.24
N LEU A 993 -17.91 -26.15 -24.60
CA LEU A 993 -18.84 -25.85 -25.70
C LEU A 993 -18.20 -24.84 -26.67
N SER A 994 -18.39 -25.05 -27.96
CA SER A 994 -18.17 -23.99 -28.96
C SER A 994 -19.28 -22.95 -28.85
N SER A 995 -19.00 -21.70 -29.27
CA SER A 995 -20.00 -20.62 -29.28
C SER A 995 -21.28 -20.95 -30.07
N SER A 996 -21.20 -21.86 -31.05
CA SER A 996 -22.35 -22.35 -31.83
C SER A 996 -23.22 -23.40 -31.12
N GLU A 997 -22.73 -24.03 -30.05
CA GLU A 997 -23.47 -25.10 -29.34
C GLU A 997 -24.32 -24.54 -28.17
N LEU A 998 -24.12 -23.27 -27.79
CA LEU A 998 -24.84 -22.62 -26.70
C LEU A 998 -26.34 -22.42 -26.98
N SER A 999 -26.76 -22.40 -28.26
CA SER A 999 -28.13 -22.07 -28.67
C SER A 999 -29.16 -23.19 -28.44
N ASN A 1000 -28.75 -24.43 -28.11
CA ASN A 1000 -29.63 -25.60 -28.08
C ASN A 1000 -29.77 -26.28 -26.70
N LEU A 1001 -29.41 -25.60 -25.60
CA LEU A 1001 -29.13 -26.25 -24.32
C LEU A 1001 -30.23 -26.22 -23.25
N LEU A 1002 -31.38 -25.57 -23.48
CA LEU A 1002 -32.44 -25.45 -22.46
C LEU A 1002 -33.78 -25.97 -22.99
N GLY A 1003 -34.20 -27.15 -22.49
CA GLY A 1003 -35.44 -27.82 -22.89
C GLY A 1003 -36.71 -27.36 -22.15
N ALA A 1004 -37.64 -26.80 -22.91
CA ALA A 1004 -39.12 -26.82 -22.89
C ALA A 1004 -39.99 -26.78 -21.61
N ARG A 1005 -39.51 -26.92 -20.36
CA ARG A 1005 -40.41 -26.79 -19.18
C ARG A 1005 -39.86 -26.03 -17.97
N LEU A 1006 -38.58 -25.66 -17.96
CA LEU A 1006 -37.93 -25.13 -16.74
C LEU A 1006 -37.89 -23.58 -16.61
N LEU A 1007 -38.37 -22.83 -17.60
CA LEU A 1007 -38.09 -21.39 -17.69
C LEU A 1007 -39.35 -20.56 -17.98
N LYS A 1008 -40.44 -20.77 -17.24
CA LYS A 1008 -41.39 -19.67 -17.02
C LYS A 1008 -40.79 -18.80 -15.92
N ASN A 1009 -40.33 -17.60 -16.25
CA ASN A 1009 -39.74 -16.62 -15.32
C ASN A 1009 -38.38 -17.00 -14.71
N ALA A 1010 -37.51 -17.68 -15.45
CA ALA A 1010 -36.16 -17.98 -14.98
C ALA A 1010 -35.13 -16.94 -15.48
N SER A 1011 -34.14 -16.65 -14.64
CA SER A 1011 -32.99 -15.79 -14.98
C SER A 1011 -31.72 -16.63 -15.06
N VAL A 1012 -30.97 -16.46 -16.14
CA VAL A 1012 -29.64 -17.03 -16.32
C VAL A 1012 -28.63 -15.90 -16.19
N GLU A 1013 -27.64 -16.07 -15.31
CA GLU A 1013 -26.57 -15.11 -15.07
C GLU A 1013 -25.22 -15.75 -15.39
N ILE A 1014 -24.37 -15.03 -16.11
CA ILE A 1014 -23.02 -15.48 -16.47
C ILE A 1014 -22.05 -14.56 -15.77
N TYR A 1015 -21.06 -15.14 -15.09
CA TYR A 1015 -19.99 -14.44 -14.40
C TYR A 1015 -18.65 -14.78 -15.05
N ASP A 1016 -17.73 -13.83 -15.06
CA ASP A 1016 -16.34 -14.09 -15.40
C ASP A 1016 -15.62 -14.83 -14.24
N PRO A 1017 -14.37 -15.28 -14.43
CA PRO A 1017 -13.60 -15.92 -13.37
C PRO A 1017 -13.34 -15.04 -12.14
N ALA A 1018 -13.47 -13.71 -12.28
CA ALA A 1018 -13.33 -12.76 -11.18
C ALA A 1018 -14.64 -12.58 -10.38
N GLY A 1019 -15.71 -13.31 -10.74
CA GLY A 1019 -17.01 -13.24 -10.08
C GLY A 1019 -17.82 -12.00 -10.47
N ARG A 1020 -17.43 -11.27 -11.52
CA ARG A 1020 -18.21 -10.15 -12.06
C ARG A 1020 -19.28 -10.71 -13.00
N LYS A 1021 -20.52 -10.29 -12.79
CA LYS A 1021 -21.65 -10.62 -13.65
C LYS A 1021 -21.47 -9.96 -15.02
N ILE A 1022 -21.29 -10.79 -16.06
CA ILE A 1022 -21.05 -10.40 -17.46
C ILE A 1022 -22.36 -10.26 -18.21
N MET A 1023 -23.34 -11.12 -17.90
CA MET A 1023 -24.62 -11.12 -18.60
C MET A 1023 -25.72 -11.66 -17.71
N THR A 1024 -26.92 -11.09 -17.86
CA THR A 1024 -28.17 -11.69 -17.38
C THR A 1024 -29.12 -11.82 -18.56
N ALA A 1025 -29.67 -13.01 -18.76
CA ALA A 1025 -30.70 -13.29 -19.75
C ALA A 1025 -31.96 -13.78 -19.05
N HIS A 1026 -33.10 -13.22 -19.45
CA HIS A 1026 -34.42 -13.62 -18.94
C HIS A 1026 -35.15 -14.42 -20.02
N SER A 1027 -35.95 -15.40 -19.62
CA SER A 1027 -36.81 -16.12 -20.56
C SER A 1027 -37.86 -15.18 -21.17
N ALA A 1028 -37.85 -14.97 -22.48
CA ALA A 1028 -38.99 -14.38 -23.18
C ALA A 1028 -40.12 -15.43 -23.31
N ILE A 1029 -41.37 -15.02 -23.09
CA ILE A 1029 -42.54 -15.90 -23.22
C ILE A 1029 -42.70 -16.29 -24.69
N THR A 1030 -42.21 -17.46 -25.08
CA THR A 1030 -42.47 -18.05 -26.40
C THR A 1030 -42.82 -19.54 -26.26
N ASN A 1031 -43.77 -19.99 -27.10
CA ASN A 1031 -44.30 -21.36 -27.08
C ASN A 1031 -43.26 -22.44 -27.48
N SER A 1032 -42.02 -22.07 -27.83
CA SER A 1032 -40.93 -22.97 -28.19
C SER A 1032 -39.93 -23.25 -27.06
N GLY A 1033 -40.02 -22.56 -25.91
CA GLY A 1033 -39.25 -22.89 -24.70
C GLY A 1033 -37.73 -22.82 -24.85
N THR A 1034 -37.21 -22.02 -25.78
CA THR A 1034 -35.79 -21.87 -26.10
C THR A 1034 -35.30 -20.50 -25.64
N LEU A 1035 -34.22 -20.46 -24.85
CA LEU A 1035 -33.56 -19.20 -24.45
C LEU A 1035 -32.50 -18.86 -25.51
N SER A 1036 -32.80 -17.91 -26.40
CA SER A 1036 -31.87 -17.50 -27.44
C SER A 1036 -30.95 -16.39 -26.91
N PHE A 1037 -29.64 -16.63 -26.92
CA PHE A 1037 -28.64 -15.60 -26.64
C PHE A 1037 -28.31 -14.85 -27.93
N PRO A 1038 -28.22 -13.51 -27.93
CA PRO A 1038 -27.75 -12.77 -29.10
C PRO A 1038 -26.33 -13.24 -29.46
N ALA A 1039 -26.12 -13.61 -30.71
CA ALA A 1039 -25.00 -14.40 -31.21
C ALA A 1039 -23.60 -13.70 -31.25
N PHE A 1040 -23.28 -12.78 -30.33
CA PHE A 1040 -22.00 -12.04 -30.40
C PHE A 1040 -21.25 -11.75 -29.08
N ALA A 1041 -21.67 -12.22 -27.91
CA ALA A 1041 -21.29 -11.50 -26.67
C ALA A 1041 -20.44 -12.24 -25.60
N LEU A 1042 -19.79 -13.37 -25.90
CA LEU A 1042 -18.81 -13.95 -24.96
C LEU A 1042 -17.51 -14.33 -25.70
N ASN A 1043 -16.39 -13.80 -25.21
CA ASN A 1043 -15.07 -14.17 -25.69
C ASN A 1043 -14.74 -15.63 -25.30
N PRO A 1044 -13.82 -16.31 -26.03
CA PRO A 1044 -13.27 -17.56 -25.55
C PRO A 1044 -12.67 -17.40 -24.15
N GLY A 1045 -13.00 -18.31 -23.23
CA GLY A 1045 -12.63 -18.18 -21.82
C GLY A 1045 -13.44 -19.10 -20.90
N VAL A 1046 -13.08 -19.10 -19.62
CA VAL A 1046 -13.81 -19.81 -18.57
C VAL A 1046 -14.82 -18.84 -17.93
N TYR A 1047 -16.03 -19.31 -17.68
CA TYR A 1047 -17.13 -18.56 -17.09
C TYR A 1047 -17.83 -19.40 -16.02
N ILE A 1048 -18.57 -18.73 -15.15
CA ILE A 1048 -19.47 -19.35 -14.17
C ILE A 1048 -20.90 -19.04 -14.58
N LEU A 1049 -21.70 -20.07 -14.81
CA LEU A 1049 -23.09 -20.00 -15.20
C LEU A 1049 -23.97 -20.23 -13.96
N HIS A 1050 -24.80 -19.26 -13.60
CA HIS A 1050 -25.86 -19.36 -12.60
C HIS A 1050 -27.21 -19.41 -13.30
N ILE A 1051 -28.06 -20.36 -12.94
CA ILE A 1051 -29.43 -20.49 -13.45
C ILE A 1051 -30.35 -20.41 -12.24
N ASN A 1052 -31.24 -19.42 -12.19
CA ASN A 1052 -32.22 -19.22 -11.12
C ASN A 1052 -33.62 -19.37 -11.71
N GLY A 1053 -34.30 -20.48 -11.40
CA GLY A 1053 -35.71 -20.71 -11.74
C GLY A 1053 -36.63 -20.60 -10.52
N THR A 1054 -37.95 -20.62 -10.74
CA THR A 1054 -38.98 -20.48 -9.69
C THR A 1054 -39.00 -21.61 -8.65
N SER A 1055 -38.34 -22.75 -8.91
CA SER A 1055 -38.34 -23.93 -8.04
C SER A 1055 -36.96 -24.59 -7.83
N SER A 1056 -35.89 -24.09 -8.47
CA SER A 1056 -34.51 -24.58 -8.29
C SER A 1056 -33.47 -23.61 -8.85
N SER A 1057 -32.26 -23.62 -8.28
CA SER A 1057 -31.10 -22.87 -8.77
C SER A 1057 -29.89 -23.79 -8.99
N ALA A 1058 -29.06 -23.51 -10.00
CA ALA A 1058 -27.85 -24.29 -10.29
C ALA A 1058 -26.67 -23.40 -10.73
N THR A 1059 -25.47 -23.72 -10.25
CA THR A 1059 -24.19 -23.09 -10.63
C THR A 1059 -23.29 -24.09 -11.36
N ARG A 1060 -22.72 -23.73 -12.51
CA ARG A 1060 -21.86 -24.59 -13.33
C ARG A 1060 -20.69 -23.83 -13.95
N LYS A 1061 -19.57 -24.51 -14.19
CA LYS A 1061 -18.43 -23.99 -14.96
C LYS A 1061 -18.73 -24.12 -16.46
N LEU A 1062 -18.53 -23.04 -17.22
CA LEU A 1062 -18.70 -22.97 -18.66
C LEU A 1062 -17.35 -22.63 -19.29
N VAL A 1063 -16.90 -23.41 -20.28
CA VAL A 1063 -15.67 -23.09 -21.04
C VAL A 1063 -16.05 -22.83 -22.48
N ILE A 1064 -15.79 -21.61 -22.95
CA ILE A 1064 -16.03 -21.18 -24.32
C ILE A 1064 -14.71 -21.23 -25.09
N VAL A 1065 -14.67 -21.99 -26.17
CA VAL A 1065 -13.51 -22.07 -27.07
C VAL A 1065 -13.75 -21.27 -28.36
N LYS A 1066 -12.68 -20.72 -28.95
CA LYS A 1066 -12.74 -20.14 -30.30
C LYS A 1066 -12.83 -21.29 -31.30
N ARG A 1067 -13.70 -21.18 -32.31
CA ARG A 1067 -13.64 -22.09 -33.47
C ARG A 1067 -12.31 -21.94 -34.20
#